data_AF-Q5XLF0-F1
#
_entry.id   AF-Q5XLF0-F1
#
_cell.length_a   1.000
_cell.length_b   1.000
_cell.length_c   1.000
_cell.angle_alpha   90.00
_cell.angle_beta   90.00
_cell.angle_gamma   90.00
#
_symmetry.space_group_name_H-M   'P 1'
#
loop_
_entity.id
_entity.type
_entity.pdbx_description
1 polymer ?
#
loop_
_entity_poly.entity_id
_entity_poly.type
_entity_poly.pdbx_seq_one_letter_code
_entity_poly.pdbx_strand_id
1 'polypeptide(L)'
;MNNNSNGKKSVGGGAAAVAAAAAAAVMITSPAAVPACSQERLVAAQKWFFQREAVLDTCAVPVGATTSVEGRRRMARDSATQTLSLLEELQATIGPFANGAAAAASVVPMNKAAGGVNHNNNSNKNTSNNNHAAREADGLWMSALVEGSGSLFRSECGLEVEAREMRLPDGHTIAAATSSSSSSSPTATTTTVSSTPPSAEAVSRRLQPLQRLLAGIQDVRHLHPYGKLLSSAGKGDASAESISMLIKGLQDAVEESLRTIEHGYATCACSVDDISAWAEWSQPLLRVLGETLRRVTLEHVMEEPRERLRRAAFDVKEKQREQEDAVTDGDMVRSENLYFEKTALLEGMRPLYDQLEHVIETYKKDAAEEPTRKVRALATELVPRLVSPKIAKEQNLKKRCAADIERLASKREEMRSARSAQRANFSVQMTEWEKLFDLNRQQQEACLRAIEELEQRLRHLAEERTFLVEDRLEKMSEERQREEDAATFMLFAERQEEALRTTLQHVEQSLHCAQSISDAVQSGYKHLNHHLHNAILQTAETQLLNVRKERLEHFRSLYLTLGELQFKKERHVEELDKRIEYYHVQQELAMETFNPKAKEFSKAKKDLLEVKETMEQQLQLIAKKAAQQLEDFKPTEKLLLASGVQFRHPVEELVEMNAVRTQKLLEYHSLMSTMRKDDDENKEDEDRNMGQSHSPPR
;
A
#
# COMPACT_ATOMS: atom_id res chain seq x y z
N MET A 1 -57.08 28.82 -41.21
CA MET A 1 -57.64 29.86 -42.11
C MET A 1 -56.96 31.19 -41.79
N ASN A 2 -56.70 31.99 -42.82
CA ASN A 2 -56.18 33.38 -42.80
C ASN A 2 -57.04 34.33 -41.93
N ASN A 3 -56.68 35.56 -41.53
CA ASN A 3 -55.63 36.57 -41.84
C ASN A 3 -55.25 37.27 -40.50
N ASN A 4 -54.08 37.85 -40.20
CA ASN A 4 -53.13 38.74 -40.92
C ASN A 4 -53.62 40.18 -41.17
N SER A 5 -53.11 41.17 -40.41
CA SER A 5 -52.94 42.55 -40.88
C SER A 5 -51.82 43.27 -40.11
N ASN A 6 -51.16 44.22 -40.80
CA ASN A 6 -49.80 44.67 -40.49
C ASN A 6 -49.73 46.17 -40.15
N GLY A 7 -49.02 46.50 -39.07
CA GLY A 7 -47.88 47.43 -39.06
C GLY A 7 -48.04 48.96 -39.25
N LYS A 8 -47.20 49.71 -38.52
CA LYS A 8 -46.23 50.67 -39.12
C LYS A 8 -45.09 51.05 -38.16
N LYS A 9 -43.98 51.52 -38.73
CA LYS A 9 -42.70 51.87 -38.06
C LYS A 9 -42.41 53.39 -38.11
N SER A 10 -41.69 53.87 -37.10
CA SER A 10 -40.56 54.83 -37.16
C SER A 10 -39.73 54.62 -35.87
N VAL A 11 -38.41 54.42 -35.81
CA VAL A 11 -37.21 54.82 -36.58
C VAL A 11 -36.78 56.27 -36.39
N GLY A 12 -35.73 56.47 -35.57
CA GLY A 12 -34.55 57.26 -36.01
C GLY A 12 -33.96 58.33 -35.08
N GLY A 13 -32.80 58.06 -34.48
CA GLY A 13 -31.82 59.05 -33.99
C GLY A 13 -32.08 59.72 -32.63
N GLY A 14 -31.07 60.18 -31.87
CA GLY A 14 -29.61 60.11 -32.06
C GLY A 14 -28.86 61.21 -31.27
N ALA A 15 -27.62 60.93 -30.81
CA ALA A 15 -26.72 61.78 -30.00
C ALA A 15 -27.19 62.11 -28.55
N ALA A 16 -26.41 62.06 -27.46
CA ALA A 16 -24.98 61.99 -27.12
C ALA A 16 -24.31 63.31 -26.65
N ALA A 17 -23.55 63.17 -25.55
CA ALA A 17 -22.39 63.97 -25.08
C ALA A 17 -22.55 65.08 -23.99
N VAL A 18 -22.07 64.72 -22.78
CA VAL A 18 -20.99 65.38 -21.97
C VAL A 18 -21.10 66.87 -21.57
N ALA A 19 -21.24 67.11 -20.24
CA ALA A 19 -20.34 67.89 -19.35
C ALA A 19 -20.99 67.94 -17.93
N ALA A 20 -20.44 67.46 -16.82
CA ALA A 20 -19.12 67.60 -16.18
C ALA A 20 -18.97 68.81 -15.23
N ALA A 21 -18.91 68.49 -13.92
CA ALA A 21 -18.31 69.23 -12.80
C ALA A 21 -18.83 70.64 -12.40
N ALA A 22 -19.30 70.76 -11.16
CA ALA A 22 -18.57 71.45 -10.08
C ALA A 22 -19.12 71.05 -8.70
N ALA A 23 -18.25 71.02 -7.68
CA ALA A 23 -18.60 70.64 -6.32
C ALA A 23 -18.70 71.86 -5.38
N ALA A 24 -19.52 71.76 -4.34
CA ALA A 24 -19.39 72.55 -3.12
C ALA A 24 -19.85 71.70 -1.92
N ALA A 25 -18.94 71.43 -1.00
CA ALA A 25 -19.21 70.67 0.22
C ALA A 25 -19.53 71.62 1.38
N VAL A 26 -20.48 71.24 2.24
CA VAL A 26 -20.58 71.74 3.62
C VAL A 26 -20.75 70.53 4.54
N MET A 27 -19.90 70.45 5.55
CA MET A 27 -19.84 69.33 6.48
C MET A 27 -20.96 69.40 7.53
N ILE A 28 -21.59 68.25 7.82
CA ILE A 28 -22.19 68.00 9.13
C ILE A 28 -21.61 66.67 9.63
N THR A 29 -21.02 66.70 10.82
CA THR A 29 -20.26 65.61 11.42
C THR A 29 -21.16 64.49 11.96
N SER A 30 -20.87 63.25 11.58
CA SER A 30 -21.51 62.05 12.12
C SER A 30 -21.10 61.80 13.59
N PRO A 31 -22.02 61.39 14.48
CA PRO A 31 -21.64 60.76 15.73
C PRO A 31 -21.02 59.37 15.46
N ALA A 32 -20.14 58.93 16.36
CA ALA A 32 -19.24 57.79 16.11
C ALA A 32 -19.96 56.43 16.03
N ALA A 33 -19.52 55.59 15.10
CA ALA A 33 -19.98 54.20 15.00
C ALA A 33 -19.40 53.34 16.13
N VAL A 34 -20.29 52.83 16.99
CA VAL A 34 -20.04 51.70 17.89
C VAL A 34 -19.78 50.44 17.03
N PRO A 35 -18.88 49.50 17.43
CA PRO A 35 -18.59 48.32 16.62
C PRO A 35 -19.79 47.37 16.54
N ALA A 36 -20.58 47.46 15.46
CA ALA A 36 -21.79 46.67 15.22
C ALA A 36 -21.59 45.13 15.28
N CYS A 37 -20.34 44.67 15.12
CA CYS A 37 -19.99 43.27 14.97
C CYS A 37 -20.23 42.40 16.23
N SER A 38 -20.39 42.97 17.44
CA SER A 38 -20.79 42.21 18.63
C SER A 38 -22.31 42.14 18.79
N GLN A 39 -23.01 43.27 18.61
CA GLN A 39 -24.47 43.36 18.72
C GLN A 39 -25.18 42.42 17.72
N GLU A 40 -24.74 42.40 16.46
CA GLU A 40 -25.31 41.52 15.42
C GLU A 40 -25.08 40.03 15.72
N ARG A 41 -23.94 39.68 16.33
CA ARG A 41 -23.64 38.30 16.76
C ARG A 41 -24.46 37.89 17.98
N LEU A 42 -24.68 38.79 18.94
CA LEU A 42 -25.53 38.54 20.10
C LEU A 42 -26.99 38.34 19.66
N VAL A 43 -27.50 39.18 18.76
CA VAL A 43 -28.84 39.03 18.17
C VAL A 43 -28.95 37.74 17.34
N ALA A 44 -27.90 37.37 16.60
CA ALA A 44 -27.86 36.09 15.89
C ALA A 44 -27.86 34.90 16.87
N ALA A 45 -27.09 34.95 17.96
CA ALA A 45 -27.03 33.93 19.00
C ALA A 45 -28.38 33.79 19.73
N GLN A 46 -29.02 34.91 20.09
CA GLN A 46 -30.33 34.97 20.72
C GLN A 46 -31.41 34.41 19.80
N LYS A 47 -31.44 34.83 18.52
CA LYS A 47 -32.34 34.27 17.50
C LYS A 47 -32.11 32.75 17.32
N TRP A 48 -30.85 32.31 17.33
CA TRP A 48 -30.50 30.90 17.20
C TRP A 48 -30.88 30.07 18.43
N PHE A 49 -30.78 30.63 19.64
CA PHE A 49 -31.23 29.99 20.87
C PHE A 49 -32.76 29.80 20.89
N PHE A 50 -33.53 30.82 20.46
CA PHE A 50 -34.97 30.67 20.29
C PHE A 50 -35.33 29.67 19.17
N GLN A 51 -34.55 29.60 18.09
CA GLN A 51 -34.70 28.57 17.06
C GLN A 51 -34.40 27.15 17.59
N ARG A 52 -33.42 26.97 18.48
CA ARG A 52 -33.16 25.70 19.19
C ARG A 52 -34.37 25.30 20.04
N GLU A 53 -34.89 26.20 20.86
CA GLU A 53 -36.04 25.95 21.73
C GLU A 53 -37.25 25.48 20.89
N ALA A 54 -37.57 26.21 19.81
CA ALA A 54 -38.60 25.84 18.85
C ALA A 54 -38.40 24.44 18.21
N VAL A 55 -37.15 24.06 17.91
CA VAL A 55 -36.81 22.75 17.34
C VAL A 55 -36.98 21.62 18.36
N LEU A 56 -36.60 21.83 19.63
CA LEU A 56 -36.78 20.83 20.69
C LEU A 56 -38.25 20.68 21.08
N ASP A 57 -39.00 21.79 21.14
CA ASP A 57 -40.45 21.80 21.37
C ASP A 57 -41.22 21.05 20.28
N THR A 58 -40.77 21.14 19.01
CA THR A 58 -41.41 20.45 17.89
C THR A 58 -41.06 18.96 17.83
N CYS A 59 -39.88 18.54 18.31
CA CYS A 59 -39.57 17.11 18.54
C CYS A 59 -40.47 16.48 19.62
N ALA A 60 -40.85 17.25 20.65
CA ALA A 60 -41.55 16.77 21.84
C ALA A 60 -43.08 16.55 21.67
N VAL A 61 -43.57 16.26 20.44
CA VAL A 61 -45.01 16.19 20.12
C VAL A 61 -45.53 14.75 19.99
N PRO A 62 -45.99 14.10 21.07
CA PRO A 62 -47.06 13.14 21.03
C PRO A 62 -48.42 13.85 21.24
N VAL A 63 -49.45 13.38 20.54
CA VAL A 63 -50.82 13.88 20.68
C VAL A 63 -51.35 13.58 22.09
N GLY A 64 -51.40 14.59 22.96
CA GLY A 64 -52.09 14.50 24.26
C GLY A 64 -51.48 15.24 25.45
N ALA A 65 -50.27 15.81 25.36
CA ALA A 65 -49.53 16.32 26.53
C ALA A 65 -49.22 17.84 26.50
N THR A 66 -50.19 18.66 26.06
CA THR A 66 -50.06 20.14 25.95
C THR A 66 -49.56 20.78 27.26
N THR A 67 -50.10 20.37 28.40
CA THR A 67 -49.72 20.90 29.72
C THR A 67 -48.26 20.61 30.11
N SER A 68 -47.69 19.47 29.68
CA SER A 68 -46.27 19.16 29.91
C SER A 68 -45.32 19.96 29.01
N VAL A 69 -45.81 20.35 27.83
CA VAL A 69 -45.09 21.20 26.87
C VAL A 69 -45.16 22.65 27.35
N GLU A 70 -46.31 23.13 27.84
CA GLU A 70 -46.45 24.46 28.44
C GLU A 70 -45.66 24.63 29.74
N GLY A 71 -45.58 23.59 30.58
CA GLY A 71 -44.71 23.57 31.75
C GLY A 71 -43.22 23.65 31.38
N ARG A 72 -42.79 22.90 30.36
CA ARG A 72 -41.43 22.99 29.80
C ARG A 72 -41.17 24.36 29.15
N ARG A 73 -42.11 24.91 28.37
CA ARG A 73 -42.03 26.25 27.77
C ARG A 73 -41.86 27.36 28.81
N ARG A 74 -42.54 27.28 29.96
CA ARG A 74 -42.31 28.24 31.07
C ARG A 74 -40.90 28.08 31.61
N MET A 75 -40.55 26.89 32.10
CA MET A 75 -39.21 26.62 32.66
C MET A 75 -38.06 26.96 31.70
N ALA A 76 -38.24 26.71 30.40
CA ALA A 76 -37.23 26.95 29.39
C ALA A 76 -37.16 28.43 28.99
N ARG A 77 -38.29 29.15 28.87
CA ARG A 77 -38.30 30.63 28.78
C ARG A 77 -37.67 31.26 30.02
N ASP A 78 -37.96 30.76 31.22
CA ASP A 78 -37.40 31.23 32.49
C ASP A 78 -35.87 30.99 32.51
N SER A 79 -35.39 29.84 32.04
CA SER A 79 -33.96 29.58 31.88
C SER A 79 -33.29 30.39 30.75
N ALA A 80 -34.00 30.64 29.65
CA ALA A 80 -33.50 31.44 28.53
C ALA A 80 -33.39 32.91 28.94
N THR A 81 -34.37 33.43 29.68
CA THR A 81 -34.34 34.78 30.26
C THR A 81 -33.28 34.89 31.36
N GLN A 82 -33.05 33.88 32.21
CA GLN A 82 -31.88 33.83 33.10
C GLN A 82 -30.55 33.79 32.34
N THR A 83 -30.46 33.02 31.26
CA THR A 83 -29.22 32.93 30.45
C THR A 83 -28.97 34.25 29.73
N LEU A 84 -30.02 34.92 29.24
CA LEU A 84 -29.94 36.24 28.63
C LEU A 84 -29.63 37.34 29.65
N SER A 85 -30.19 37.28 30.87
CA SER A 85 -29.84 38.24 31.93
C SER A 85 -28.40 38.06 32.40
N LEU A 86 -27.90 36.83 32.49
CA LEU A 86 -26.49 36.55 32.77
C LEU A 86 -25.57 37.02 31.62
N LEU A 87 -26.02 36.94 30.37
CA LEU A 87 -25.31 37.50 29.21
C LEU A 87 -25.32 39.03 29.22
N GLU A 88 -26.42 39.68 29.60
CA GLU A 88 -26.50 41.13 29.79
C GLU A 88 -25.65 41.59 30.99
N GLU A 89 -25.60 40.85 32.10
CA GLU A 89 -24.71 41.12 33.24
C GLU A 89 -23.22 40.93 32.90
N LEU A 90 -22.87 39.89 32.13
CA LEU A 90 -21.52 39.71 31.58
C LEU A 90 -21.15 40.83 30.59
N GLN A 91 -22.08 41.26 29.75
CA GLN A 91 -21.85 42.38 28.83
C GLN A 91 -21.74 43.73 29.57
N ALA A 92 -22.50 43.92 30.66
CA ALA A 92 -22.42 45.10 31.52
C ALA A 92 -21.11 45.16 32.31
N THR A 93 -20.60 44.01 32.80
CA THR A 93 -19.30 43.93 33.49
C THR A 93 -18.10 44.04 32.55
N ILE A 94 -18.31 43.92 31.22
CA ILE A 94 -17.31 44.15 30.16
C ILE A 94 -17.50 45.54 29.48
N GLY A 95 -18.40 46.38 30.04
CA GLY A 95 -18.68 47.74 29.59
C GLY A 95 -17.49 48.73 29.65
N PRO A 96 -17.57 49.88 28.95
CA PRO A 96 -16.38 50.62 28.49
C PRO A 96 -15.64 51.40 29.58
N PHE A 97 -14.32 51.20 29.65
CA PHE A 97 -13.40 52.14 30.30
C PHE A 97 -13.31 53.46 29.49
N ALA A 98 -14.18 54.44 29.80
CA ALA A 98 -13.94 55.83 29.45
C ALA A 98 -14.61 56.79 30.46
N ASN A 99 -13.78 57.57 31.17
CA ASN A 99 -14.09 58.83 31.84
C ASN A 99 -15.12 58.84 32.98
N GLY A 100 -14.61 58.76 34.22
CA GLY A 100 -15.27 59.33 35.39
C GLY A 100 -14.46 60.51 35.95
N ALA A 101 -14.93 61.74 35.75
CA ALA A 101 -14.55 62.89 36.57
C ALA A 101 -15.59 63.02 37.70
N ALA A 102 -15.15 63.15 38.95
CA ALA A 102 -16.01 62.98 40.11
C ALA A 102 -16.53 64.29 40.74
N ALA A 103 -17.78 64.25 41.19
CA ALA A 103 -18.34 65.05 42.30
C ALA A 103 -19.51 64.22 42.89
N ALA A 104 -19.39 63.64 44.09
CA ALA A 104 -19.76 64.22 45.39
C ALA A 104 -21.30 64.21 45.63
N ALA A 105 -21.85 63.80 46.78
CA ALA A 105 -21.27 63.59 48.12
C ALA A 105 -22.11 62.66 49.03
N SER A 106 -21.57 62.36 50.24
CA SER A 106 -22.29 62.03 51.50
C SER A 106 -22.94 60.63 51.63
N VAL A 107 -22.88 59.86 52.75
CA VAL A 107 -22.45 60.11 54.16
C VAL A 107 -21.72 58.87 54.77
N VAL A 108 -20.75 59.12 55.66
CA VAL A 108 -19.89 58.24 56.53
C VAL A 108 -20.63 57.88 57.86
N PRO A 109 -20.28 56.92 58.78
CA PRO A 109 -19.00 56.27 59.17
C PRO A 109 -19.04 54.72 59.27
N MET A 110 -18.02 53.91 59.64
CA MET A 110 -16.62 54.01 60.12
C MET A 110 -15.90 52.67 59.74
N ASN A 111 -14.62 52.33 59.98
CA ASN A 111 -13.43 52.85 60.69
C ASN A 111 -12.16 52.42 59.89
N LYS A 112 -11.00 53.09 59.99
CA LYS A 112 -9.78 52.70 60.78
C LYS A 112 -9.44 51.20 60.76
N ALA A 113 -8.24 50.74 60.38
CA ALA A 113 -6.90 51.37 60.16
C ALA A 113 -6.02 50.38 59.34
N ALA A 114 -4.75 50.59 58.92
CA ALA A 114 -3.79 51.70 58.91
C ALA A 114 -2.66 51.40 57.88
N GLY A 115 -2.04 52.44 57.30
CA GLY A 115 -0.72 52.39 56.63
C GLY A 115 -0.66 51.70 55.24
N GLY A 116 0.13 52.16 54.26
CA GLY A 116 0.88 53.41 54.19
C GLY A 116 2.15 53.32 53.32
N VAL A 117 2.19 54.11 52.24
CA VAL A 117 3.40 54.66 51.56
C VAL A 117 4.32 53.68 50.78
N ASN A 118 5.02 54.03 49.69
CA ASN A 118 4.75 54.84 48.48
C ASN A 118 5.96 54.71 47.51
N HIS A 119 5.74 54.78 46.18
CA HIS A 119 6.76 54.99 45.12
C HIS A 119 7.86 53.90 44.91
N ASN A 120 8.48 53.71 43.73
CA ASN A 120 8.35 54.37 42.41
C ASN A 120 8.72 53.43 41.23
N ASN A 121 8.25 53.77 40.02
CA ASN A 121 8.77 53.56 38.64
C ASN A 121 9.94 52.55 38.37
N ASN A 122 9.97 51.82 37.25
CA ASN A 122 9.67 52.30 35.89
C ASN A 122 9.29 51.20 34.86
N SER A 123 8.67 51.65 33.76
CA SER A 123 8.25 50.99 32.50
C SER A 123 9.28 50.02 31.86
N ASN A 124 8.90 49.02 31.03
CA ASN A 124 8.42 49.25 29.65
C ASN A 124 7.78 48.02 28.93
N LYS A 125 6.86 48.30 28.00
CA LYS A 125 6.38 47.49 26.84
C LYS A 125 6.12 45.97 26.95
N ASN A 126 4.83 45.58 26.93
CA ASN A 126 4.22 44.95 25.73
C ASN A 126 2.70 44.72 25.90
N THR A 127 1.88 45.65 25.40
CA THR A 127 0.41 45.55 25.44
C THR A 127 -0.16 45.49 24.03
N SER A 128 -0.12 44.31 23.41
CA SER A 128 -0.70 44.06 22.07
C SER A 128 -1.49 42.74 21.96
N ASN A 129 -1.51 41.89 22.99
CA ASN A 129 -2.05 40.52 22.88
C ASN A 129 -3.49 40.33 23.39
N ASN A 130 -4.06 41.26 24.16
CA ASN A 130 -5.37 41.02 24.79
C ASN A 130 -6.57 41.01 23.82
N ASN A 131 -6.45 41.61 22.62
CA ASN A 131 -7.56 41.67 21.67
C ASN A 131 -7.71 40.42 20.78
N HIS A 132 -6.74 39.49 20.80
CA HIS A 132 -6.84 38.21 20.08
C HIS A 132 -7.47 37.13 20.96
N ALA A 133 -7.00 37.00 22.21
CA ALA A 133 -7.49 35.99 23.15
C ALA A 133 -9.00 36.10 23.45
N ALA A 134 -9.53 37.32 23.55
CA ALA A 134 -10.98 37.54 23.74
C ALA A 134 -11.80 37.06 22.53
N ARG A 135 -11.34 37.33 21.30
CA ARG A 135 -12.03 36.91 20.06
C ARG A 135 -12.03 35.39 19.86
N GLU A 136 -10.99 34.71 20.31
CA GLU A 136 -10.90 33.24 20.27
C GLU A 136 -11.78 32.60 21.36
N ALA A 137 -11.83 33.18 22.57
CA ALA A 137 -12.70 32.71 23.65
C ALA A 137 -14.20 32.83 23.30
N ASP A 138 -14.64 33.96 22.74
CA ASP A 138 -16.03 34.17 22.30
C ASP A 138 -16.43 33.21 21.15
N GLY A 139 -15.50 32.93 20.23
CA GLY A 139 -15.70 31.98 19.12
C GLY A 139 -15.81 30.53 19.59
N LEU A 140 -15.01 30.14 20.58
CA LEU A 140 -15.06 28.81 21.22
C LEU A 140 -16.39 28.60 21.96
N TRP A 141 -16.89 29.60 22.69
CA TRP A 141 -18.18 29.51 23.39
C TRP A 141 -19.37 29.37 22.44
N MET A 142 -19.40 30.15 21.36
CA MET A 142 -20.43 30.01 20.33
C MET A 142 -20.35 28.64 19.62
N SER A 143 -19.15 28.13 19.35
CA SER A 143 -18.99 26.79 18.77
C SER A 143 -19.47 25.69 19.73
N ALA A 144 -19.15 25.79 21.03
CA ALA A 144 -19.59 24.83 22.04
C ALA A 144 -21.12 24.83 22.25
N LEU A 145 -21.77 25.99 22.23
CA LEU A 145 -23.23 26.11 22.26
C LEU A 145 -23.88 25.52 21.01
N VAL A 146 -23.23 25.67 19.84
CA VAL A 146 -23.72 25.09 18.58
C VAL A 146 -23.57 23.56 18.56
N GLU A 147 -22.42 23.03 18.96
CA GLU A 147 -22.22 21.57 19.09
C GLU A 147 -23.17 20.96 20.12
N GLY A 148 -23.35 21.61 21.29
CA GLY A 148 -24.25 21.15 22.34
C GLY A 148 -25.72 21.05 21.91
N SER A 149 -26.19 21.96 21.05
CA SER A 149 -27.58 21.88 20.55
C SER A 149 -27.71 20.93 19.35
N GLY A 150 -26.65 20.80 18.54
CA GLY A 150 -26.57 19.80 17.49
C GLY A 150 -26.59 18.36 18.04
N SER A 151 -25.97 18.12 19.21
CA SER A 151 -26.02 16.82 19.88
C SER A 151 -27.40 16.52 20.49
N LEU A 152 -28.08 17.51 21.08
CA LEU A 152 -29.46 17.37 21.56
C LEU A 152 -30.44 17.04 20.42
N PHE A 153 -30.38 17.76 19.30
CA PHE A 153 -31.20 17.43 18.11
C PHE A 153 -30.90 16.02 17.58
N ARG A 154 -29.63 15.63 17.51
CA ARG A 154 -29.24 14.27 17.10
C ARG A 154 -29.83 13.22 18.04
N SER A 155 -29.84 13.47 19.35
CA SER A 155 -30.49 12.59 20.34
C SER A 155 -32.01 12.49 20.13
N GLU A 156 -32.71 13.61 19.99
CA GLU A 156 -34.18 13.65 19.79
C GLU A 156 -34.62 13.00 18.46
N CYS A 157 -33.82 13.15 17.39
CA CYS A 157 -34.03 12.47 16.11
C CYS A 157 -33.46 11.04 16.06
N GLY A 158 -32.82 10.56 17.15
CA GLY A 158 -32.26 9.21 17.24
C GLY A 158 -31.10 8.92 16.27
N LEU A 159 -30.33 9.95 15.90
CA LEU A 159 -29.21 9.88 14.94
C LEU A 159 -27.95 9.33 15.59
N GLU A 160 -27.26 8.41 14.92
CA GLU A 160 -26.10 7.69 15.44
C GLU A 160 -24.74 8.23 14.99
N VAL A 161 -24.69 9.06 13.95
CA VAL A 161 -23.45 9.70 13.51
C VAL A 161 -23.17 10.90 14.40
N GLU A 162 -22.01 10.93 15.05
CA GLU A 162 -21.63 12.05 15.91
C GLU A 162 -21.08 13.23 15.09
N ALA A 163 -21.14 14.45 15.64
CA ALA A 163 -20.62 15.65 14.96
C ALA A 163 -19.13 15.53 14.57
N ARG A 164 -18.32 14.86 15.41
CA ARG A 164 -16.90 14.57 15.16
C ARG A 164 -16.62 13.52 14.07
N GLU A 165 -17.64 12.78 13.63
CA GLU A 165 -17.54 11.79 12.55
C GLU A 165 -18.02 12.34 11.19
N MET A 166 -18.63 13.53 11.19
CA MET A 166 -19.06 14.23 9.98
C MET A 166 -17.85 14.64 9.13
N ARG A 167 -17.89 14.36 7.83
CA ARG A 167 -16.78 14.63 6.91
C ARG A 167 -17.09 15.83 6.04
N LEU A 168 -17.04 17.02 6.64
CA LEU A 168 -17.34 18.28 5.95
C LEU A 168 -16.06 18.97 5.44
N PRO A 169 -16.13 19.73 4.34
CA PRO A 169 -15.01 20.55 3.87
C PRO A 169 -14.57 21.57 4.93
N ASP A 170 -13.29 21.94 4.95
CA ASP A 170 -12.81 22.99 5.85
C ASP A 170 -13.64 24.29 5.69
N GLY A 171 -14.04 24.89 6.81
CA GLY A 171 -14.90 26.08 6.83
C GLY A 171 -16.40 25.78 6.81
N HIS A 172 -16.85 24.59 6.39
CA HIS A 172 -18.24 24.15 6.54
C HIS A 172 -18.50 23.54 7.92
N THR A 173 -18.43 24.38 8.96
CA THR A 173 -19.08 24.04 10.23
C THR A 173 -20.60 24.19 10.09
N ILE A 174 -21.36 23.32 10.74
CA ILE A 174 -22.84 23.38 10.79
C ILE A 174 -23.34 24.74 11.35
N ALA A 175 -22.46 25.50 12.02
CA ALA A 175 -22.70 26.81 12.62
C ALA A 175 -22.79 27.99 11.65
N ALA A 176 -22.18 27.94 10.45
CA ALA A 176 -21.70 29.15 9.79
C ALA A 176 -22.71 29.93 8.91
N ALA A 177 -23.93 29.42 8.65
CA ALA A 177 -24.79 29.89 7.55
C ALA A 177 -26.16 30.49 7.95
N THR A 178 -26.30 31.04 9.16
CA THR A 178 -27.60 31.59 9.66
C THR A 178 -27.80 33.09 9.47
N SER A 179 -26.87 33.83 8.87
CA SER A 179 -26.90 35.30 8.81
C SER A 179 -27.58 35.94 7.59
N SER A 180 -28.27 35.18 6.71
CA SER A 180 -28.91 35.76 5.52
C SER A 180 -30.24 35.10 5.12
N SER A 181 -31.34 35.55 5.72
CA SER A 181 -32.68 35.36 5.15
C SER A 181 -33.68 36.44 5.62
N SER A 182 -33.83 37.47 4.79
CA SER A 182 -34.99 38.37 4.79
C SER A 182 -35.53 38.49 3.37
N SER A 183 -36.80 38.13 3.20
CA SER A 183 -37.57 37.98 1.96
C SER A 183 -37.42 39.06 0.88
N SER A 184 -37.29 38.66 -0.39
CA SER A 184 -38.22 39.06 -1.47
C SER A 184 -37.91 38.41 -2.84
N SER A 185 -38.97 37.90 -3.50
CA SER A 185 -39.09 37.54 -4.93
C SER A 185 -38.14 36.48 -5.56
N PRO A 186 -38.65 35.61 -6.46
CA PRO A 186 -37.83 34.64 -7.18
C PRO A 186 -37.26 35.23 -8.47
N THR A 187 -35.96 35.51 -8.49
CA THR A 187 -35.21 35.73 -9.75
C THR A 187 -33.86 35.05 -9.63
N ALA A 188 -33.49 34.26 -10.63
CA ALA A 188 -32.27 33.46 -10.59
C ALA A 188 -31.01 34.34 -10.66
N THR A 189 -30.33 34.53 -9.52
CA THR A 189 -28.97 35.06 -9.47
C THR A 189 -28.18 34.30 -8.42
N THR A 190 -27.20 33.53 -8.86
CA THR A 190 -26.33 32.70 -8.03
C THR A 190 -25.43 33.57 -7.14
N THR A 191 -25.82 33.81 -5.90
CA THR A 191 -25.01 34.55 -4.92
C THR A 191 -24.14 33.58 -4.10
N THR A 192 -22.87 33.49 -4.49
CA THR A 192 -21.84 32.74 -3.77
C THR A 192 -21.57 33.36 -2.40
N VAL A 193 -22.06 32.70 -1.34
CA VAL A 193 -21.62 32.99 0.04
C VAL A 193 -20.16 32.55 0.17
N SER A 194 -19.28 33.48 0.50
CA SER A 194 -17.85 33.22 0.60
C SER A 194 -17.51 32.52 1.92
N SER A 195 -17.69 31.20 1.98
CA SER A 195 -16.74 30.38 2.72
C SER A 195 -15.39 30.53 2.00
N THR A 196 -14.32 30.80 2.75
CA THR A 196 -12.97 30.71 2.20
C THR A 196 -12.78 29.25 1.79
N PRO A 197 -12.50 28.93 0.50
CA PRO A 197 -12.28 27.54 0.13
C PRO A 197 -11.10 26.99 0.95
N PRO A 198 -11.08 25.67 1.25
CA PRO A 198 -9.87 25.03 1.78
C PRO A 198 -8.72 25.44 0.87
N SER A 199 -7.67 26.05 1.43
CA SER A 199 -6.61 26.59 0.58
C SER A 199 -6.05 25.47 -0.28
N ALA A 200 -5.78 25.75 -1.56
CA ALA A 200 -5.23 24.73 -2.46
C ALA A 200 -3.94 24.11 -1.89
N GLU A 201 -3.20 24.90 -1.10
CA GLU A 201 -2.09 24.43 -0.27
C GLU A 201 -2.48 23.39 0.79
N ALA A 202 -3.59 23.56 1.51
CA ALA A 202 -4.05 22.58 2.49
C ALA A 202 -4.35 21.24 1.81
N VAL A 203 -5.17 21.23 0.75
CA VAL A 203 -5.48 20.03 -0.04
C VAL A 203 -4.21 19.37 -0.56
N SER A 204 -3.30 20.15 -1.17
CA SER A 204 -2.00 19.67 -1.66
C SER A 204 -1.15 19.02 -0.55
N ARG A 205 -1.07 19.63 0.64
CA ARG A 205 -0.37 19.06 1.82
C ARG A 205 -1.02 17.74 2.27
N ARG A 206 -2.36 17.60 2.21
CA ARG A 206 -3.05 16.34 2.55
C ARG A 206 -2.80 15.23 1.54
N LEU A 207 -2.74 15.56 0.24
CA LEU A 207 -2.45 14.59 -0.84
C LEU A 207 -0.98 14.16 -0.90
N GLN A 208 -0.07 14.92 -0.26
CA GLN A 208 1.36 14.72 -0.31
C GLN A 208 1.85 13.28 -0.03
N PRO A 209 1.26 12.48 0.90
CA PRO A 209 1.68 11.08 1.12
C PRO A 209 1.50 10.20 -0.13
N LEU A 210 0.38 10.33 -0.84
CA LEU A 210 0.12 9.58 -2.08
C LEU A 210 0.94 10.14 -3.26
N GLN A 211 1.19 11.45 -3.31
CA GLN A 211 2.10 12.04 -4.31
C GLN A 211 3.55 11.54 -4.12
N ARG A 212 4.02 11.45 -2.86
CA ARG A 212 5.32 10.84 -2.53
C ARG A 212 5.36 9.35 -2.87
N LEU A 213 4.26 8.63 -2.66
CA LEU A 213 4.13 7.24 -3.09
C LEU A 213 4.25 7.11 -4.62
N LEU A 214 3.52 7.94 -5.39
CA LEU A 214 3.55 7.95 -6.85
C LEU A 214 4.95 8.25 -7.40
N ALA A 215 5.66 9.21 -6.81
CA ALA A 215 7.06 9.48 -7.13
C ALA A 215 7.94 8.25 -6.86
N GLY A 216 7.77 7.57 -5.73
CA GLY A 216 8.48 6.31 -5.43
C GLY A 216 8.18 5.17 -6.40
N ILE A 217 6.96 5.10 -6.97
CA ILE A 217 6.63 4.16 -8.05
C ILE A 217 7.39 4.52 -9.34
N GLN A 218 7.46 5.81 -9.67
CA GLN A 218 8.22 6.32 -10.82
C GLN A 218 9.72 6.08 -10.68
N ASP A 219 10.31 6.28 -9.50
CA ASP A 219 11.72 5.97 -9.21
C ASP A 219 12.06 4.50 -9.49
N VAL A 220 11.16 3.57 -9.14
CA VAL A 220 11.33 2.14 -9.46
C VAL A 220 11.26 1.90 -10.97
N ARG A 221 10.40 2.63 -11.71
CA ARG A 221 10.35 2.56 -13.18
C ARG A 221 11.63 3.09 -13.85
N HIS A 222 12.37 3.99 -13.21
CA HIS A 222 13.64 4.51 -13.70
C HIS A 222 14.84 3.59 -13.42
N LEU A 223 14.68 2.50 -12.65
CA LEU A 223 15.74 1.52 -12.43
C LEU A 223 16.05 0.77 -13.74
N HIS A 224 17.33 0.77 -14.15
CA HIS A 224 17.78 0.08 -15.37
C HIS A 224 17.38 -1.42 -15.44
N PRO A 225 17.41 -2.21 -14.34
CA PRO A 225 16.86 -3.57 -14.32
C PRO A 225 15.37 -3.66 -14.68
N TYR A 226 14.54 -2.69 -14.28
CA TYR A 226 13.12 -2.66 -14.67
C TYR A 226 12.96 -2.43 -16.18
N GLY A 227 13.78 -1.57 -16.79
CA GLY A 227 13.78 -1.38 -18.25
C GLY A 227 14.10 -2.66 -19.04
N LYS A 228 14.98 -3.53 -18.51
CA LYS A 228 15.23 -4.86 -19.07
C LYS A 228 14.02 -5.78 -18.92
N LEU A 229 13.41 -5.85 -17.73
CA LEU A 229 12.20 -6.65 -17.49
C LEU A 229 11.02 -6.20 -18.37
N LEU A 230 10.83 -4.89 -18.56
CA LEU A 230 9.79 -4.38 -19.46
C LEU A 230 10.03 -4.82 -20.92
N SER A 231 11.30 -4.91 -21.31
CA SER A 231 11.72 -5.36 -22.64
C SER A 231 11.63 -6.88 -22.84
N SER A 232 11.70 -7.70 -21.77
CA SER A 232 11.44 -9.15 -21.85
C SER A 232 9.95 -9.47 -21.72
N ALA A 233 9.20 -8.74 -20.89
CA ALA A 233 7.74 -8.81 -20.85
C ALA A 233 7.12 -8.52 -22.23
N GLY A 234 7.62 -7.50 -22.96
CA GLY A 234 7.23 -7.23 -24.34
C GLY A 234 7.56 -8.34 -25.36
N LYS A 235 8.28 -9.39 -24.95
CA LYS A 235 8.59 -10.61 -25.74
C LYS A 235 7.82 -11.84 -25.25
N GLY A 236 6.90 -11.70 -24.29
CA GLY A 236 6.09 -12.79 -23.73
C GLY A 236 6.74 -13.55 -22.56
N ASP A 237 7.74 -12.97 -21.90
CA ASP A 237 8.28 -13.52 -20.65
C ASP A 237 7.30 -13.25 -19.48
N ALA A 238 6.43 -14.22 -19.21
CA ALA A 238 5.44 -14.19 -18.13
C ALA A 238 6.07 -13.91 -16.74
N SER A 239 7.35 -14.27 -16.53
CA SER A 239 8.03 -14.01 -15.26
C SER A 239 8.36 -12.52 -15.10
N ALA A 240 8.61 -11.80 -16.19
CA ALA A 240 8.84 -10.36 -16.24
C ALA A 240 7.54 -9.53 -16.31
N GLU A 241 6.50 -10.07 -16.95
CA GLU A 241 5.15 -9.48 -16.95
C GLU A 241 4.60 -9.29 -15.53
N SER A 242 4.93 -10.18 -14.60
CA SER A 242 4.48 -10.06 -13.21
C SER A 242 4.91 -8.73 -12.54
N ILE A 243 6.13 -8.27 -12.76
CA ILE A 243 6.64 -7.01 -12.18
C ILE A 243 6.07 -5.78 -12.89
N SER A 244 5.84 -5.84 -14.20
CA SER A 244 5.20 -4.72 -14.92
C SER A 244 3.72 -4.59 -14.55
N MET A 245 2.99 -5.70 -14.36
CA MET A 245 1.62 -5.71 -13.84
C MET A 245 1.54 -5.15 -12.41
N LEU A 246 2.48 -5.51 -11.52
CA LEU A 246 2.57 -4.94 -10.16
C LEU A 246 2.67 -3.41 -10.21
N ILE A 247 3.69 -2.90 -10.90
CA ILE A 247 3.99 -1.46 -10.93
C ILE A 247 2.86 -0.68 -11.59
N LYS A 248 2.31 -1.21 -12.70
CA LYS A 248 1.16 -0.58 -13.37
C LYS A 248 -0.07 -0.57 -12.47
N GLY A 249 -0.45 -1.71 -11.88
CA GLY A 249 -1.65 -1.79 -11.02
C GLY A 249 -1.56 -0.88 -9.79
N LEU A 250 -0.38 -0.75 -9.18
CA LEU A 250 -0.17 0.18 -8.06
C LEU A 250 -0.18 1.64 -8.52
N GLN A 251 0.39 1.96 -9.69
CA GLN A 251 0.34 3.30 -10.27
C GLN A 251 -1.10 3.71 -10.59
N ASP A 252 -1.82 2.87 -11.34
CA ASP A 252 -3.20 3.12 -11.79
C ASP A 252 -4.12 3.38 -10.59
N ALA A 253 -4.02 2.55 -9.53
CA ALA A 253 -4.81 2.71 -8.30
C ALA A 253 -4.49 3.99 -7.51
N VAL A 254 -3.22 4.40 -7.44
CA VAL A 254 -2.80 5.65 -6.76
C VAL A 254 -3.22 6.88 -7.56
N GLU A 255 -3.06 6.87 -8.88
CA GLU A 255 -3.50 7.96 -9.76
C GLU A 255 -5.03 8.10 -9.79
N GLU A 256 -5.78 7.00 -9.81
CA GLU A 256 -7.24 7.00 -9.70
C GLU A 256 -7.69 7.53 -8.33
N SER A 257 -7.03 7.09 -7.25
CA SER A 257 -7.35 7.55 -5.89
C SER A 257 -7.11 9.06 -5.75
N LEU A 258 -5.96 9.57 -6.23
CA LEU A 258 -5.66 11.00 -6.25
C LEU A 258 -6.74 11.79 -7.03
N ARG A 259 -7.07 11.36 -8.25
CA ARG A 259 -8.11 12.00 -9.08
C ARG A 259 -9.49 12.00 -8.40
N THR A 260 -9.84 10.92 -7.70
CA THR A 260 -11.13 10.75 -7.02
C THR A 260 -11.28 11.67 -5.79
N ILE A 261 -10.22 11.87 -5.00
CA ILE A 261 -10.31 12.58 -3.71
C ILE A 261 -9.91 14.06 -3.77
N GLU A 262 -9.16 14.50 -4.78
CA GLU A 262 -8.61 15.87 -4.89
C GLU A 262 -9.68 16.96 -4.77
N HIS A 263 -10.84 16.76 -5.40
CA HIS A 263 -11.94 17.72 -5.43
C HIS A 263 -13.06 17.40 -4.42
N GLY A 264 -12.87 16.37 -3.59
CA GLY A 264 -13.86 15.84 -2.65
C GLY A 264 -13.24 15.60 -1.29
N TYR A 265 -13.03 14.33 -0.93
CA TYR A 265 -12.59 13.93 0.41
C TYR A 265 -11.34 14.65 0.94
N ALA A 266 -10.37 15.02 0.09
CA ALA A 266 -9.18 15.76 0.51
C ALA A 266 -9.46 17.19 1.04
N THR A 267 -10.66 17.72 0.81
CA THR A 267 -11.14 18.98 1.41
C THR A 267 -11.48 18.84 2.90
N CYS A 268 -11.65 17.62 3.43
CA CYS A 268 -11.87 17.36 4.86
C CYS A 268 -10.55 17.29 5.63
N ALA A 269 -10.47 17.97 6.78
CA ALA A 269 -9.39 17.77 7.76
C ALA A 269 -9.19 16.30 8.17
N CYS A 270 -10.28 15.53 8.23
CA CYS A 270 -10.29 14.11 8.56
C CYS A 270 -9.57 13.20 7.57
N SER A 271 -9.24 13.68 6.36
CA SER A 271 -8.65 12.84 5.29
C SER A 271 -7.17 12.54 5.50
N VAL A 272 -6.45 13.31 6.33
CA VAL A 272 -4.99 13.20 6.50
C VAL A 272 -4.56 11.82 6.98
N ASP A 273 -5.24 11.29 8.00
CA ASP A 273 -4.89 10.01 8.66
C ASP A 273 -5.27 8.78 7.83
N ASP A 274 -6.18 8.95 6.87
CA ASP A 274 -6.59 7.90 5.94
C ASP A 274 -5.67 7.89 4.71
N ILE A 275 -5.40 9.06 4.12
CA ILE A 275 -4.47 9.22 2.98
C ILE A 275 -3.03 8.81 3.36
N SER A 276 -2.58 9.15 4.57
CA SER A 276 -1.28 8.69 5.09
C SER A 276 -1.23 7.18 5.25
N ALA A 277 -2.25 6.57 5.87
CA ALA A 277 -2.34 5.12 6.04
C ALA A 277 -2.35 4.36 4.71
N TRP A 278 -3.08 4.84 3.69
CA TRP A 278 -3.08 4.20 2.37
C TRP A 278 -1.69 4.25 1.70
N ALA A 279 -0.95 5.34 1.89
CA ALA A 279 0.43 5.44 1.44
C ALA A 279 1.35 4.48 2.21
N GLU A 280 1.20 4.38 3.53
CA GLU A 280 1.93 3.44 4.40
C GLU A 280 1.67 1.97 4.04
N TRP A 281 0.47 1.60 3.61
CA TRP A 281 0.19 0.24 3.14
C TRP A 281 1.04 -0.17 1.93
N SER A 282 1.35 0.78 1.06
CA SER A 282 2.04 0.55 -0.20
C SER A 282 3.57 0.62 -0.08
N GLN A 283 4.10 1.34 0.93
CA GLN A 283 5.54 1.55 1.11
C GLN A 283 6.36 0.27 1.35
N PRO A 284 5.95 -0.71 2.17
CA PRO A 284 6.72 -1.95 2.38
C PRO A 284 6.86 -2.76 1.09
N LEU A 285 5.80 -2.85 0.28
CA LEU A 285 5.82 -3.52 -1.03
C LEU A 285 6.83 -2.86 -1.96
N LEU A 286 6.79 -1.53 -2.11
CA LEU A 286 7.75 -0.80 -2.94
C LEU A 286 9.19 -0.90 -2.43
N ARG A 287 9.39 -0.93 -1.11
CA ARG A 287 10.72 -1.14 -0.52
C ARG A 287 11.29 -2.50 -0.90
N VAL A 288 10.54 -3.59 -0.69
CA VAL A 288 11.01 -4.94 -1.03
C VAL A 288 11.18 -5.10 -2.54
N LEU A 289 10.26 -4.55 -3.35
CA LEU A 289 10.41 -4.53 -4.82
C LEU A 289 11.71 -3.82 -5.24
N GLY A 290 11.95 -2.63 -4.70
CA GLY A 290 13.16 -1.85 -4.96
C GLY A 290 14.44 -2.51 -4.43
N GLU A 291 14.37 -3.29 -3.35
CA GLU A 291 15.48 -4.15 -2.90
C GLU A 291 15.71 -5.31 -3.88
N THR A 292 14.65 -5.99 -4.34
CA THR A 292 14.78 -7.12 -5.29
C THR A 292 15.35 -6.68 -6.64
N LEU A 293 14.92 -5.53 -7.18
CA LEU A 293 15.37 -5.02 -8.47
C LEU A 293 16.79 -4.44 -8.44
N ARG A 294 17.31 -4.04 -7.28
CA ARG A 294 18.69 -3.52 -7.14
C ARG A 294 19.73 -4.60 -6.84
N ARG A 295 19.31 -5.86 -6.61
CA ARG A 295 20.24 -6.97 -6.41
C ARG A 295 21.03 -7.27 -7.67
N VAL A 296 22.28 -7.70 -7.47
CA VAL A 296 23.15 -8.21 -8.52
C VAL A 296 22.49 -9.42 -9.19
N THR A 297 22.61 -9.56 -10.51
CA THR A 297 22.05 -10.72 -11.24
C THR A 297 22.90 -11.98 -11.00
N LEU A 298 22.25 -13.15 -10.97
CA LEU A 298 22.94 -14.44 -10.78
C LEU A 298 24.11 -14.63 -11.76
N GLU A 299 23.93 -14.24 -13.03
CA GLU A 299 24.96 -14.32 -14.08
C GLU A 299 26.27 -13.65 -13.67
N HIS A 300 26.21 -12.48 -13.05
CA HIS A 300 27.41 -11.73 -12.63
C HIS A 300 28.05 -12.34 -11.38
N VAL A 301 27.26 -12.82 -10.42
CA VAL A 301 27.81 -13.50 -9.23
C VAL A 301 28.51 -14.82 -9.63
N MET A 302 28.00 -15.51 -10.65
CA MET A 302 28.61 -16.72 -11.19
C MET A 302 29.80 -16.48 -12.12
N GLU A 303 30.04 -15.24 -12.58
CA GLU A 303 30.96 -14.93 -13.67
C GLU A 303 32.41 -15.31 -13.35
N GLU A 304 32.90 -14.87 -12.19
CA GLU A 304 34.28 -15.12 -11.74
C GLU A 304 34.60 -16.61 -11.53
N PRO A 305 33.83 -17.39 -10.73
CA PRO A 305 34.07 -18.83 -10.58
C PRO A 305 33.88 -19.61 -11.88
N ARG A 306 32.91 -19.24 -12.74
CA ARG A 306 32.76 -19.87 -14.07
C ARG A 306 33.95 -19.60 -14.99
N GLU A 307 34.49 -18.38 -14.98
CA GLU A 307 35.65 -18.04 -15.82
C GLU A 307 36.92 -18.75 -15.33
N ARG A 308 37.11 -18.90 -14.00
CA ARG A 308 38.17 -19.75 -13.45
C ARG A 308 38.01 -21.22 -13.88
N LEU A 309 36.78 -21.74 -13.88
CA LEU A 309 36.46 -23.09 -14.36
C LEU A 309 36.74 -23.26 -15.86
N ARG A 310 36.38 -22.28 -16.71
CA ARG A 310 36.65 -22.30 -18.16
C ARG A 310 38.13 -22.40 -18.49
N ARG A 311 38.99 -21.70 -17.73
CA ARG A 311 40.45 -21.74 -17.90
C ARG A 311 41.01 -23.11 -17.54
N ALA A 312 40.69 -23.64 -16.36
CA ALA A 312 41.12 -24.98 -15.98
C ALA A 312 40.61 -26.07 -16.95
N ALA A 313 39.40 -25.92 -17.50
CA ALA A 313 38.86 -26.81 -18.54
C ALA A 313 39.55 -26.65 -19.90
N PHE A 314 40.16 -25.50 -20.20
CA PHE A 314 41.01 -25.31 -21.37
C PHE A 314 42.37 -26.02 -21.16
N ASP A 315 43.02 -25.80 -20.02
CA ASP A 315 44.31 -26.40 -19.67
C ASP A 315 44.24 -27.94 -19.70
N VAL A 316 43.14 -28.52 -19.18
CA VAL A 316 42.86 -29.98 -19.26
C VAL A 316 42.72 -30.47 -20.71
N LYS A 317 42.12 -29.67 -21.61
CA LYS A 317 41.97 -30.03 -23.03
C LYS A 317 43.28 -29.87 -23.81
N GLU A 318 44.11 -28.91 -23.45
CA GLU A 318 45.47 -28.77 -23.99
C GLU A 318 46.32 -29.99 -23.61
N LYS A 319 46.32 -30.38 -22.33
CA LYS A 319 47.03 -31.58 -21.85
C LYS A 319 46.49 -32.88 -22.42
N GLN A 320 45.20 -32.97 -22.71
CA GLN A 320 44.61 -34.10 -23.45
C GLN A 320 45.18 -34.23 -24.87
N ARG A 321 45.35 -33.11 -25.59
CA ARG A 321 45.92 -33.12 -26.95
C ARG A 321 47.40 -33.45 -26.95
N GLU A 322 48.19 -32.82 -26.08
CA GLU A 322 49.61 -33.16 -25.92
C GLU A 322 49.82 -34.66 -25.62
N GLN A 323 48.86 -35.27 -24.90
CA GLN A 323 48.86 -36.70 -24.60
C GLN A 323 48.49 -37.56 -25.81
N GLU A 324 47.49 -37.17 -26.60
CA GLU A 324 47.11 -37.85 -27.84
C GLU A 324 48.25 -37.80 -28.88
N ASP A 325 48.92 -36.66 -29.00
CA ASP A 325 50.11 -36.47 -29.84
C ASP A 325 51.27 -37.36 -29.35
N ALA A 326 51.60 -37.34 -28.06
CA ALA A 326 52.67 -38.18 -27.49
C ALA A 326 52.42 -39.69 -27.64
N VAL A 327 51.15 -40.14 -27.58
CA VAL A 327 50.79 -41.54 -27.85
C VAL A 327 50.94 -41.88 -29.34
N THR A 328 50.64 -40.92 -30.24
CA THR A 328 50.79 -41.08 -31.69
C THR A 328 52.27 -41.13 -32.10
N ASP A 329 53.12 -40.33 -31.47
CA ASP A 329 54.58 -40.31 -31.65
C ASP A 329 55.29 -41.49 -30.97
N GLY A 330 54.59 -42.27 -30.13
CA GLY A 330 55.14 -43.42 -29.40
C GLY A 330 55.95 -43.08 -28.14
N ASP A 331 55.94 -41.82 -27.68
CA ASP A 331 56.59 -41.40 -26.44
C ASP A 331 55.72 -41.75 -25.22
N MET A 332 55.80 -43.03 -24.84
CA MET A 332 55.03 -43.56 -23.72
C MET A 332 55.36 -42.89 -22.38
N VAL A 333 56.62 -42.48 -22.16
CA VAL A 333 57.05 -41.84 -20.89
C VAL A 333 56.45 -40.44 -20.77
N ARG A 334 56.47 -39.65 -21.85
CA ARG A 334 55.79 -38.34 -21.87
C ARG A 334 54.27 -38.49 -21.75
N SER A 335 53.68 -39.48 -22.43
CA SER A 335 52.22 -39.74 -22.32
C SER A 335 51.78 -40.00 -20.87
N GLU A 336 52.63 -40.67 -20.08
CA GLU A 336 52.39 -41.00 -18.67
C GLU A 336 52.53 -39.78 -17.76
N ASN A 337 53.57 -38.96 -17.95
CA ASN A 337 53.70 -37.68 -17.21
C ASN A 337 52.48 -36.78 -17.46
N LEU A 338 52.00 -36.73 -18.71
CA LEU A 338 50.80 -35.97 -19.08
C LEU A 338 49.51 -36.53 -18.46
N TYR A 339 49.42 -37.85 -18.17
CA TYR A 339 48.31 -38.39 -17.36
C TYR A 339 48.33 -37.81 -15.94
N PHE A 340 49.49 -37.71 -15.29
CA PHE A 340 49.62 -37.14 -13.95
C PHE A 340 49.33 -35.63 -13.94
N GLU A 341 49.84 -34.87 -14.91
CA GLU A 341 49.56 -33.44 -15.07
C GLU A 341 48.05 -33.18 -15.29
N LYS A 342 47.44 -33.88 -16.24
CA LYS A 342 45.99 -33.82 -16.51
C LYS A 342 45.16 -34.18 -15.27
N THR A 343 45.57 -35.22 -14.53
CA THR A 343 44.90 -35.63 -13.28
C THR A 343 44.99 -34.54 -12.22
N ALA A 344 46.15 -33.90 -12.04
CA ALA A 344 46.32 -32.81 -11.08
C ALA A 344 45.49 -31.57 -11.43
N LEU A 345 45.41 -31.21 -12.72
CA LEU A 345 44.53 -30.14 -13.20
C LEU A 345 43.05 -30.47 -12.93
N LEU A 346 42.62 -31.70 -13.21
CA LEU A 346 41.26 -32.16 -12.92
C LEU A 346 40.97 -32.13 -11.41
N GLU A 347 41.85 -32.64 -10.55
CA GLU A 347 41.70 -32.53 -9.09
C GLU A 347 41.58 -31.06 -8.62
N GLY A 348 42.30 -30.14 -9.27
CA GLY A 348 42.22 -28.69 -9.03
C GLY A 348 40.91 -28.02 -9.45
N MET A 349 40.11 -28.62 -10.34
CA MET A 349 38.81 -28.07 -10.76
C MET A 349 37.71 -28.27 -9.72
N ARG A 350 37.78 -29.33 -8.90
CA ARG A 350 36.78 -29.61 -7.85
C ARG A 350 36.47 -28.40 -6.95
N PRO A 351 37.43 -27.72 -6.29
CA PRO A 351 37.13 -26.60 -5.41
C PRO A 351 36.51 -25.40 -6.16
N LEU A 352 36.66 -25.31 -7.49
CA LEU A 352 35.97 -24.31 -8.31
C LEU A 352 34.48 -24.65 -8.47
N TYR A 353 34.13 -25.93 -8.65
CA TYR A 353 32.74 -26.40 -8.62
C TYR A 353 32.11 -26.21 -7.23
N ASP A 354 32.80 -26.57 -6.14
CA ASP A 354 32.31 -26.38 -4.77
C ASP A 354 32.07 -24.87 -4.47
N GLN A 355 32.97 -23.98 -4.92
CA GLN A 355 32.78 -22.53 -4.84
C GLN A 355 31.59 -22.04 -5.68
N LEU A 356 31.45 -22.51 -6.92
CA LEU A 356 30.38 -22.12 -7.82
C LEU A 356 29.01 -22.54 -7.26
N GLU A 357 28.89 -23.77 -6.74
CA GLU A 357 27.67 -24.27 -6.09
C GLU A 357 27.32 -23.43 -4.85
N HIS A 358 28.29 -23.18 -3.95
CA HIS A 358 28.10 -22.34 -2.77
C HIS A 358 27.65 -20.90 -3.09
N VAL A 359 28.19 -20.31 -4.15
CA VAL A 359 27.81 -18.97 -4.62
C VAL A 359 26.36 -18.93 -5.10
N ILE A 360 25.90 -19.92 -5.86
CA ILE A 360 24.50 -19.98 -6.30
C ILE A 360 23.56 -20.26 -5.13
N GLU A 361 23.93 -21.13 -4.18
CA GLU A 361 23.11 -21.38 -2.98
C GLU A 361 22.96 -20.14 -2.11
N THR A 362 24.04 -19.37 -1.94
CA THR A 362 24.02 -18.09 -1.21
C THR A 362 23.12 -17.08 -1.94
N TYR A 363 23.25 -16.95 -3.27
CA TYR A 363 22.37 -16.13 -4.08
C TYR A 363 20.90 -16.56 -3.96
N LYS A 364 20.60 -17.87 -4.05
CA LYS A 364 19.25 -18.43 -3.95
C LYS A 364 18.59 -18.04 -2.63
N LYS A 365 19.32 -18.22 -1.52
CA LYS A 365 18.85 -17.86 -0.18
C LYS A 365 18.58 -16.36 -0.06
N ASP A 366 19.55 -15.54 -0.46
CA ASP A 366 19.49 -14.09 -0.23
C ASP A 366 18.53 -13.37 -1.19
N ALA A 367 18.47 -13.77 -2.46
CA ALA A 367 17.71 -13.11 -3.51
C ALA A 367 16.30 -13.67 -3.72
N ALA A 368 16.05 -14.94 -3.38
CA ALA A 368 14.72 -15.54 -3.49
C ALA A 368 14.10 -15.89 -2.13
N GLU A 369 14.74 -16.74 -1.32
CA GLU A 369 14.10 -17.32 -0.13
C GLU A 369 13.79 -16.28 0.97
N GLU A 370 14.77 -15.44 1.33
CA GLU A 370 14.60 -14.39 2.33
C GLU A 370 13.58 -13.30 1.89
N PRO A 371 13.66 -12.71 0.66
CA PRO A 371 12.64 -11.80 0.16
C PRO A 371 11.25 -12.45 0.10
N THR A 372 11.15 -13.72 -0.29
CA THR A 372 9.88 -14.47 -0.31
C THR A 372 9.30 -14.60 1.09
N ARG A 373 10.13 -14.91 2.09
CA ARG A 373 9.71 -14.95 3.50
C ARG A 373 9.21 -13.58 3.99
N LYS A 374 9.93 -12.50 3.67
CA LYS A 374 9.54 -11.12 4.00
C LYS A 374 8.21 -10.72 3.34
N VAL A 375 8.04 -11.01 2.04
CA VAL A 375 6.80 -10.74 1.28
C VAL A 375 5.61 -11.45 1.91
N ARG A 376 5.73 -12.74 2.25
CA ARG A 376 4.65 -13.49 2.92
C ARG A 376 4.31 -12.91 4.28
N ALA A 377 5.32 -12.55 5.09
CA ALA A 377 5.09 -11.96 6.41
C ALA A 377 4.39 -10.59 6.33
N LEU A 378 4.81 -9.72 5.41
CA LEU A 378 4.18 -8.42 5.19
C LEU A 378 2.74 -8.56 4.68
N ALA A 379 2.48 -9.51 3.75
CA ALA A 379 1.15 -9.76 3.24
C ALA A 379 0.19 -10.32 4.31
N THR A 380 0.66 -11.20 5.20
CA THR A 380 -0.15 -11.74 6.30
C THR A 380 -0.34 -10.77 7.46
N GLU A 381 0.55 -9.79 7.65
CA GLU A 381 0.37 -8.71 8.62
C GLU A 381 -0.60 -7.63 8.11
N LEU A 382 -0.33 -7.10 6.91
CA LEU A 382 -0.98 -5.89 6.40
C LEU A 382 -2.49 -6.01 6.24
N VAL A 383 -2.96 -7.09 5.60
CA VAL A 383 -4.37 -7.26 5.26
C VAL A 383 -5.25 -7.35 6.52
N PRO A 384 -5.07 -8.33 7.43
CA PRO A 384 -5.97 -8.49 8.58
C PRO A 384 -5.76 -7.43 9.68
N ARG A 385 -4.55 -6.87 9.87
CA ARG A 385 -4.27 -5.94 10.99
C ARG A 385 -4.49 -4.47 10.64
N LEU A 386 -4.18 -4.04 9.42
CA LEU A 386 -4.17 -2.62 9.05
C LEU A 386 -5.31 -2.27 8.09
N VAL A 387 -5.53 -3.10 7.06
CA VAL A 387 -6.52 -2.84 6.01
C VAL A 387 -7.94 -3.16 6.47
N SER A 388 -8.19 -4.41 6.92
CA SER A 388 -9.55 -4.86 7.27
C SER A 388 -10.23 -4.00 8.35
N PRO A 389 -9.56 -3.57 9.45
CA PRO A 389 -10.22 -2.73 10.47
C PRO A 389 -10.58 -1.33 9.95
N LYS A 390 -9.73 -0.72 9.12
CA LYS A 390 -10.06 0.58 8.50
C LYS A 390 -11.25 0.46 7.54
N ILE A 391 -11.24 -0.51 6.63
CA ILE A 391 -12.38 -0.72 5.71
C ILE A 391 -13.69 -1.03 6.48
N ALA A 392 -13.62 -1.82 7.55
CA ALA A 392 -14.80 -2.10 8.38
C ALA A 392 -15.34 -0.84 9.10
N LYS A 393 -14.47 0.05 9.58
CA LYS A 393 -14.85 1.34 10.17
C LYS A 393 -15.62 2.21 9.15
N GLU A 394 -15.09 2.33 7.93
CA GLU A 394 -15.71 3.08 6.83
C GLU A 394 -17.07 2.50 6.44
N GLN A 395 -17.17 1.18 6.30
CA GLN A 395 -18.43 0.50 6.01
C GLN A 395 -19.48 0.70 7.12
N ASN A 396 -19.06 0.76 8.38
CA ASN A 396 -19.97 1.01 9.50
C ASN A 396 -20.46 2.48 9.50
N LEU A 397 -19.57 3.45 9.25
CA LEU A 397 -19.96 4.85 9.12
C LEU A 397 -20.93 5.06 7.94
N LYS A 398 -20.68 4.44 6.78
CA LYS A 398 -21.60 4.46 5.62
C LYS A 398 -23.00 3.98 6.00
N LYS A 399 -23.11 2.85 6.72
CA LYS A 399 -24.39 2.29 7.17
C LYS A 399 -25.13 3.24 8.11
N ARG A 400 -24.44 3.81 9.10
CA ARG A 400 -25.04 4.79 10.03
C ARG A 400 -25.51 6.06 9.32
N CYS A 401 -24.70 6.63 8.42
CA CYS A 401 -25.11 7.80 7.63
C CYS A 401 -26.38 7.53 6.81
N ALA A 402 -26.52 6.35 6.19
CA ALA A 402 -27.71 5.99 5.43
C ALA A 402 -28.96 5.86 6.34
N ALA A 403 -28.83 5.19 7.48
CA ALA A 403 -29.92 5.05 8.46
C ALA A 403 -30.32 6.39 9.09
N ASP A 404 -29.37 7.32 9.30
CA ASP A 404 -29.65 8.66 9.82
C ASP A 404 -30.41 9.54 8.82
N ILE A 405 -30.11 9.41 7.52
CA ILE A 405 -30.89 10.09 6.45
C ILE A 405 -32.33 9.54 6.41
N GLU A 406 -32.51 8.23 6.54
CA GLU A 406 -33.84 7.61 6.60
C GLU A 406 -34.63 8.05 7.86
N ARG A 407 -33.98 8.08 9.03
CA ARG A 407 -34.57 8.61 10.28
C ARG A 407 -35.02 10.07 10.13
N LEU A 408 -34.19 10.93 9.53
CA LEU A 408 -34.56 12.31 9.24
C LEU A 408 -35.75 12.40 8.27
N ALA A 409 -35.77 11.60 7.21
CA ALA A 409 -36.88 11.58 6.25
C ALA A 409 -38.21 11.20 6.94
N SER A 410 -38.21 10.15 7.78
CA SER A 410 -39.36 9.74 8.59
C SER A 410 -39.81 10.85 9.55
N LYS A 411 -38.89 11.49 10.30
CA LYS A 411 -39.23 12.59 11.20
C LYS A 411 -39.80 13.81 10.49
N ARG A 412 -39.31 14.13 9.28
CA ARG A 412 -39.88 15.19 8.44
C ARG A 412 -41.28 14.83 7.92
N GLU A 413 -41.57 13.56 7.65
CA GLU A 413 -42.90 13.09 7.28
C GLU A 413 -43.88 13.12 8.47
N GLU A 414 -43.47 12.62 9.63
CA GLU A 414 -44.22 12.70 10.88
C GLU A 414 -44.65 14.15 11.17
N MET A 415 -43.68 15.07 11.14
CA MET A 415 -43.94 16.51 11.32
C MET A 415 -44.90 17.08 10.27
N ARG A 416 -44.72 16.78 8.98
CA ARG A 416 -45.63 17.27 7.93
C ARG A 416 -47.06 16.71 8.10
N SER A 417 -47.21 15.45 8.48
CA SER A 417 -48.52 14.85 8.77
C SER A 417 -49.20 15.49 9.98
N ALA A 418 -48.44 15.73 11.06
CA ALA A 418 -48.93 16.38 12.28
C ALA A 418 -49.36 17.83 12.02
N ARG A 419 -48.58 18.61 11.26
CA ARG A 419 -48.95 19.99 10.89
C ARG A 419 -50.15 20.03 9.93
N SER A 420 -50.30 19.04 9.04
CA SER A 420 -51.49 18.89 8.20
C SER A 420 -52.76 18.67 9.04
N ALA A 421 -52.71 17.74 10.00
CA ALA A 421 -53.81 17.47 10.93
C ALA A 421 -54.13 18.68 11.83
N GLN A 422 -53.11 19.37 12.36
CA GLN A 422 -53.30 20.59 13.16
C GLN A 422 -53.96 21.72 12.37
N ARG A 423 -53.51 21.99 11.14
CA ARG A 423 -54.14 23.00 10.26
C ARG A 423 -55.58 22.65 9.90
N ALA A 424 -55.89 21.36 9.69
CA ALA A 424 -57.26 20.92 9.48
C ALA A 424 -58.14 21.20 10.71
N ASN A 425 -57.69 20.85 11.90
CA ASN A 425 -58.40 21.11 13.16
C ASN A 425 -58.59 22.62 13.42
N PHE A 426 -57.54 23.43 13.20
CA PHE A 426 -57.60 24.89 13.32
C PHE A 426 -58.59 25.49 12.31
N SER A 427 -58.60 25.01 11.06
CA SER A 427 -59.58 25.43 10.05
C SER A 427 -61.02 25.11 10.46
N VAL A 428 -61.28 23.91 11.01
CA VAL A 428 -62.60 23.55 11.55
C VAL A 428 -63.02 24.54 12.63
N GLN A 429 -62.17 24.77 13.64
CA GLN A 429 -62.42 25.76 14.69
C GLN A 429 -62.72 27.14 14.09
N MET A 430 -61.87 27.64 13.19
CA MET A 430 -62.07 28.95 12.56
C MET A 430 -63.43 29.07 11.84
N THR A 431 -63.91 28.03 11.16
CA THR A 431 -65.26 28.04 10.56
C THR A 431 -66.40 27.97 11.58
N GLU A 432 -66.17 27.45 12.77
CA GLU A 432 -67.13 27.48 13.89
C GLU A 432 -67.17 28.88 14.52
N TRP A 433 -66.00 29.49 14.74
CA TRP A 433 -65.87 30.89 15.19
C TRP A 433 -66.54 31.88 14.22
N GLU A 434 -66.38 31.70 12.90
CA GLU A 434 -67.06 32.55 11.91
C GLU A 434 -68.59 32.39 11.95
N LYS A 435 -69.11 31.16 12.10
CA LYS A 435 -70.56 30.92 12.27
C LYS A 435 -71.11 31.58 13.53
N LEU A 436 -70.39 31.48 14.65
CA LEU A 436 -70.78 32.12 15.92
C LEU A 436 -70.76 33.65 15.80
N PHE A 437 -69.74 34.21 15.15
CA PHE A 437 -69.63 35.65 14.89
C PHE A 437 -70.75 36.17 13.98
N ASP A 438 -71.06 35.47 12.89
CA ASP A 438 -72.15 35.85 11.99
C ASP A 438 -73.54 35.68 12.63
N LEU A 439 -73.74 34.66 13.46
CA LEU A 439 -74.97 34.50 14.24
C LEU A 439 -75.15 35.65 15.23
N ASN A 440 -74.08 36.03 15.94
CA ASN A 440 -74.08 37.17 16.85
C ASN A 440 -74.39 38.49 16.10
N ARG A 441 -73.78 38.70 14.92
CA ARG A 441 -74.07 39.84 14.03
C ARG A 441 -75.53 39.90 13.57
N GLN A 442 -76.09 38.79 13.10
CA GLN A 442 -77.50 38.72 12.68
C GLN A 442 -78.47 38.99 13.84
N GLN A 443 -78.13 38.53 15.06
CA GLN A 443 -78.89 38.85 16.27
C GLN A 443 -78.80 40.34 16.62
N GLN A 444 -77.65 40.99 16.44
CA GLN A 444 -77.51 42.45 16.60
C GLN A 444 -78.38 43.23 15.59
N GLU A 445 -78.44 42.81 14.32
CA GLU A 445 -79.30 43.41 13.28
C GLU A 445 -80.81 43.23 13.56
N ALA A 446 -81.19 42.17 14.29
CA ALA A 446 -82.54 42.02 14.84
C ALA A 446 -82.77 42.97 16.04
N CYS A 447 -81.80 43.08 16.95
CA CYS A 447 -81.89 43.89 18.17
C CYS A 447 -81.85 45.42 17.90
N LEU A 448 -81.26 45.88 16.79
CA LEU A 448 -81.35 47.27 16.32
C LEU A 448 -82.80 47.75 16.06
N ARG A 449 -83.80 46.87 16.13
CA ARG A 449 -85.23 47.19 16.07
C ARG A 449 -85.90 47.33 17.45
N ALA A 450 -85.16 47.17 18.55
CA ALA A 450 -85.67 47.09 19.93
C ALA A 450 -84.80 47.88 20.94
N ILE A 451 -84.48 49.14 20.62
CA ILE A 451 -83.28 49.84 21.13
C ILE A 451 -83.27 50.24 22.63
N GLU A 452 -84.40 50.54 23.28
CA GLU A 452 -84.38 51.22 24.59
C GLU A 452 -84.01 50.33 25.79
N GLU A 453 -84.36 49.03 25.79
CA GLU A 453 -83.95 48.10 26.85
C GLU A 453 -82.48 47.63 26.71
N LEU A 454 -81.82 47.94 25.58
CA LEU A 454 -80.54 47.35 25.21
C LEU A 454 -79.31 48.08 25.77
N GLU A 455 -79.42 49.28 26.32
CA GLU A 455 -78.25 50.07 26.77
C GLU A 455 -77.44 49.36 27.87
N GLN A 456 -78.10 48.66 28.80
CA GLN A 456 -77.43 47.88 29.85
C GLN A 456 -76.89 46.55 29.30
N ARG A 457 -77.57 45.94 28.32
CA ARG A 457 -77.13 44.70 27.65
C ARG A 457 -75.91 44.94 26.74
N LEU A 458 -75.79 46.14 26.18
CA LEU A 458 -74.71 46.56 25.29
C LEU A 458 -73.31 46.51 25.93
N ARG A 459 -73.21 46.79 27.24
CA ARG A 459 -71.92 46.72 27.95
C ARG A 459 -71.41 45.28 28.04
N HIS A 460 -72.30 44.35 28.41
CA HIS A 460 -71.94 42.93 28.52
C HIS A 460 -71.63 42.29 27.16
N LEU A 461 -72.37 42.66 26.11
CA LEU A 461 -72.08 42.21 24.75
C LEU A 461 -70.78 42.83 24.18
N ALA A 462 -70.36 44.00 24.67
CA ALA A 462 -69.05 44.57 24.33
C ALA A 462 -67.92 43.79 25.01
N GLU A 463 -68.09 43.40 26.28
CA GLU A 463 -67.16 42.53 27.03
C GLU A 463 -67.01 41.16 26.35
N GLU A 464 -68.12 40.51 25.98
CA GLU A 464 -68.11 39.26 25.19
C GLU A 464 -67.41 39.46 23.84
N ARG A 465 -67.69 40.55 23.11
CA ARG A 465 -67.02 40.81 21.82
C ARG A 465 -65.52 41.04 21.97
N THR A 466 -65.06 41.71 23.03
CA THR A 466 -63.62 41.87 23.29
C THR A 466 -62.98 40.53 23.62
N PHE A 467 -63.60 39.71 24.49
CA PHE A 467 -63.10 38.38 24.83
C PHE A 467 -62.95 37.46 23.61
N LEU A 468 -63.98 37.39 22.74
CA LEU A 468 -63.94 36.55 21.53
C LEU A 468 -62.89 37.04 20.50
N VAL A 469 -62.57 38.34 20.49
CA VAL A 469 -61.50 38.90 19.65
C VAL A 469 -60.12 38.61 20.26
N GLU A 470 -59.98 38.70 21.58
CA GLU A 470 -58.73 38.41 22.30
C GLU A 470 -58.36 36.92 22.21
N ASP A 471 -59.28 35.99 22.49
CA ASP A 471 -59.03 34.54 22.35
C ASP A 471 -58.72 34.16 20.89
N ARG A 472 -59.44 34.74 19.91
CA ARG A 472 -59.10 34.57 18.49
C ARG A 472 -57.69 35.07 18.17
N LEU A 473 -57.27 36.22 18.72
CA LEU A 473 -55.92 36.75 18.53
C LEU A 473 -54.86 35.88 19.21
N GLU A 474 -55.13 35.36 20.41
CA GLU A 474 -54.26 34.43 21.12
C GLU A 474 -54.07 33.15 20.31
N LYS A 475 -55.15 32.49 19.84
CA LYS A 475 -55.05 31.27 19.02
C LYS A 475 -54.41 31.51 17.65
N MET A 476 -54.63 32.66 17.03
CA MET A 476 -53.90 33.08 15.83
C MET A 476 -52.40 33.27 16.11
N SER A 477 -52.02 33.82 17.27
CA SER A 477 -50.61 33.99 17.66
C SER A 477 -49.93 32.66 17.97
N GLU A 478 -50.62 31.74 18.64
CA GLU A 478 -50.13 30.38 18.90
C GLU A 478 -49.88 29.61 17.60
N GLU A 479 -50.83 29.61 16.65
CA GLU A 479 -50.66 28.87 15.40
C GLU A 479 -49.55 29.47 14.55
N ARG A 480 -49.44 30.80 14.51
CA ARG A 480 -48.32 31.49 13.85
C ARG A 480 -46.97 31.10 14.45
N GLN A 481 -46.86 31.03 15.78
CA GLN A 481 -45.64 30.55 16.43
C GLN A 481 -45.34 29.09 16.01
N ARG A 482 -46.33 28.19 16.01
CA ARG A 482 -46.13 26.80 15.54
C ARG A 482 -45.71 26.73 14.06
N GLU A 483 -46.12 27.68 13.22
CA GLU A 483 -45.69 27.74 11.81
C GLU A 483 -44.23 28.18 11.69
N GLU A 484 -43.81 29.19 12.46
CA GLU A 484 -42.43 29.66 12.53
C GLU A 484 -41.49 28.58 13.13
N ASP A 485 -41.95 27.87 14.16
CA ASP A 485 -41.23 26.75 14.79
C ASP A 485 -41.02 25.58 13.80
N ALA A 486 -42.10 25.14 13.12
CA ALA A 486 -42.03 24.03 12.17
C ALA A 486 -41.22 24.36 10.90
N ALA A 487 -41.28 25.62 10.43
CA ALA A 487 -40.41 26.09 9.35
C ALA A 487 -38.92 26.06 9.77
N THR A 488 -38.63 26.45 11.01
CA THR A 488 -37.29 26.39 11.59
C THR A 488 -36.78 24.95 11.69
N PHE A 489 -37.60 24.01 12.16
CA PHE A 489 -37.28 22.58 12.17
C PHE A 489 -36.94 22.05 10.79
N MET A 490 -37.75 22.37 9.77
CA MET A 490 -37.53 21.88 8.40
C MET A 490 -36.20 22.38 7.83
N LEU A 491 -35.87 23.66 8.03
CA LEU A 491 -34.59 24.24 7.60
C LEU A 491 -33.38 23.64 8.37
N PHE A 492 -33.55 23.29 9.64
CA PHE A 492 -32.49 22.63 10.42
C PHE A 492 -32.27 21.18 9.96
N ALA A 493 -33.36 20.43 9.76
CA ALA A 493 -33.33 19.06 9.27
C ALA A 493 -32.70 18.97 7.86
N GLU A 494 -33.04 19.88 6.95
CA GLU A 494 -32.45 19.97 5.60
C GLU A 494 -30.92 20.12 5.64
N ARG A 495 -30.41 20.99 6.52
CA ARG A 495 -28.97 21.21 6.68
C ARG A 495 -28.24 19.99 7.26
N GLN A 496 -28.85 19.28 8.22
CA GLN A 496 -28.29 18.04 8.76
C GLN A 496 -28.30 16.93 7.70
N GLU A 497 -29.37 16.85 6.90
CA GLU A 497 -29.53 15.90 5.79
C GLU A 497 -28.50 16.17 4.66
N GLU A 498 -28.28 17.43 4.30
CA GLU A 498 -27.22 17.84 3.37
C GLU A 498 -25.82 17.49 3.90
N ALA A 499 -25.53 17.83 5.15
CA ALA A 499 -24.25 17.49 5.79
C ALA A 499 -24.01 15.97 5.87
N LEU A 500 -25.06 15.18 6.09
CA LEU A 500 -25.00 13.70 6.07
C LEU A 500 -24.79 13.17 4.65
N ARG A 501 -25.40 13.76 3.62
CA ARG A 501 -25.16 13.41 2.21
C ARG A 501 -23.73 13.69 1.77
N THR A 502 -23.18 14.87 2.10
CA THR A 502 -21.78 15.20 1.84
C THR A 502 -20.84 14.24 2.57
N THR A 503 -21.15 13.92 3.84
CA THR A 503 -20.38 12.93 4.61
C THR A 503 -20.43 11.55 3.96
N LEU A 504 -21.61 11.09 3.53
CA LEU A 504 -21.80 9.81 2.84
C LEU A 504 -20.96 9.75 1.55
N GLN A 505 -21.01 10.78 0.71
CA GLN A 505 -20.23 10.88 -0.52
C GLN A 505 -18.71 10.81 -0.24
N HIS A 506 -18.24 11.49 0.80
CA HIS A 506 -16.84 11.44 1.23
C HIS A 506 -16.44 10.08 1.84
N VAL A 507 -17.34 9.39 2.54
CA VAL A 507 -17.12 8.00 3.00
C VAL A 507 -17.05 7.04 1.81
N GLU A 508 -17.88 7.22 0.78
CA GLU A 508 -17.83 6.40 -0.44
C GLU A 508 -16.53 6.59 -1.23
N GLN A 509 -16.07 7.84 -1.39
CA GLN A 509 -14.76 8.13 -1.99
C GLN A 509 -13.61 7.51 -1.18
N SER A 510 -13.64 7.67 0.14
CA SER A 510 -12.63 7.10 1.06
C SER A 510 -12.59 5.57 0.97
N LEU A 511 -13.75 4.92 0.99
CA LEU A 511 -13.90 3.48 0.90
C LEU A 511 -13.44 2.93 -0.47
N HIS A 512 -13.78 3.61 -1.58
CA HIS A 512 -13.32 3.24 -2.92
C HIS A 512 -11.79 3.29 -3.03
N CYS A 513 -11.16 4.36 -2.55
CA CYS A 513 -9.70 4.50 -2.56
C CYS A 513 -9.02 3.47 -1.65
N ALA A 514 -9.55 3.25 -0.44
CA ALA A 514 -9.04 2.24 0.48
C ALA A 514 -9.11 0.82 -0.12
N GLN A 515 -10.19 0.48 -0.83
CA GLN A 515 -10.35 -0.80 -1.52
C GLN A 515 -9.40 -0.91 -2.73
N SER A 516 -9.38 0.09 -3.62
CA SER A 516 -8.51 0.10 -4.81
C SER A 516 -7.02 -0.03 -4.45
N ILE A 517 -6.55 0.74 -3.46
CA ILE A 517 -5.16 0.64 -2.98
C ILE A 517 -4.89 -0.69 -2.26
N SER A 518 -5.84 -1.18 -1.45
CA SER A 518 -5.74 -2.52 -0.84
C SER A 518 -5.53 -3.60 -1.90
N ASP A 519 -6.37 -3.61 -2.93
CA ASP A 519 -6.41 -4.68 -3.92
C ASP A 519 -5.18 -4.61 -4.84
N ALA A 520 -4.72 -3.40 -5.17
CA ALA A 520 -3.44 -3.19 -5.86
C ALA A 520 -2.24 -3.68 -5.03
N VAL A 521 -2.19 -3.40 -3.73
CA VAL A 521 -1.13 -3.88 -2.83
C VAL A 521 -1.17 -5.41 -2.66
N GLN A 522 -2.36 -5.99 -2.47
CA GLN A 522 -2.54 -7.44 -2.38
C GLN A 522 -2.15 -8.16 -3.68
N SER A 523 -2.57 -7.62 -4.83
CA SER A 523 -2.16 -8.12 -6.14
C SER A 523 -0.65 -7.99 -6.31
N GLY A 524 -0.07 -6.86 -5.90
CA GLY A 524 1.35 -6.62 -5.98
C GLY A 524 2.20 -7.58 -5.15
N TYR A 525 1.79 -7.94 -3.92
CA TYR A 525 2.46 -9.01 -3.17
C TYR A 525 2.38 -10.37 -3.87
N LYS A 526 1.25 -10.71 -4.52
CA LYS A 526 1.12 -11.94 -5.31
C LYS A 526 2.05 -11.94 -6.52
N HIS A 527 2.09 -10.85 -7.28
CA HIS A 527 2.97 -10.68 -8.43
C HIS A 527 4.46 -10.71 -8.05
N LEU A 528 4.86 -10.04 -6.97
CA LEU A 528 6.24 -10.07 -6.49
C LEU A 528 6.65 -11.48 -6.01
N ASN A 529 5.77 -12.17 -5.27
CA ASN A 529 6.01 -13.56 -4.88
C ASN A 529 6.09 -14.51 -6.09
N HIS A 530 5.30 -14.27 -7.14
CA HIS A 530 5.38 -15.00 -8.40
C HIS A 530 6.72 -14.78 -9.12
N HIS A 531 7.20 -13.53 -9.20
CA HIS A 531 8.51 -13.20 -9.76
C HIS A 531 9.66 -13.87 -8.97
N LEU A 532 9.65 -13.75 -7.65
CA LEU A 532 10.66 -14.34 -6.76
C LEU A 532 10.75 -15.87 -6.95
N HIS A 533 9.62 -16.54 -7.15
CA HIS A 533 9.58 -17.99 -7.35
C HIS A 533 9.95 -18.38 -8.79
N ASN A 534 9.27 -17.84 -9.80
CA ASN A 534 9.40 -18.30 -11.19
C ASN A 534 10.58 -17.68 -11.94
N ALA A 535 10.98 -16.45 -11.64
CA ALA A 535 12.16 -15.85 -12.25
C ALA A 535 13.43 -16.18 -11.46
N ILE A 536 13.45 -15.89 -10.16
CA ILE A 536 14.71 -15.91 -9.38
C ILE A 536 15.01 -17.31 -8.82
N LEU A 537 14.08 -17.93 -8.09
CA LEU A 537 14.30 -19.24 -7.49
C LEU A 537 14.52 -20.33 -8.54
N GLN A 538 13.60 -20.47 -9.51
CA GLN A 538 13.72 -21.49 -10.56
C GLN A 538 14.98 -21.32 -11.43
N THR A 539 15.42 -20.09 -11.70
CA THR A 539 16.69 -19.87 -12.41
C THR A 539 17.88 -20.32 -11.57
N ALA A 540 17.91 -20.00 -10.28
CA ALA A 540 18.98 -20.46 -9.38
C ALA A 540 19.01 -21.99 -9.24
N GLU A 541 17.85 -22.64 -9.10
CA GLU A 541 17.70 -24.10 -9.06
C GLU A 541 18.15 -24.76 -10.37
N THR A 542 17.79 -24.16 -11.52
CA THR A 542 18.23 -24.63 -12.84
C THR A 542 19.74 -24.51 -13.02
N GLN A 543 20.35 -23.40 -12.58
CA GLN A 543 21.80 -23.23 -12.64
C GLN A 543 22.54 -24.19 -11.68
N LEU A 544 22.02 -24.43 -10.47
CA LEU A 544 22.54 -25.47 -9.56
C LEU A 544 22.49 -26.86 -10.22
N LEU A 545 21.37 -27.22 -10.84
CA LEU A 545 21.23 -28.50 -11.53
C LEU A 545 22.24 -28.64 -12.68
N ASN A 546 22.46 -27.58 -13.45
CA ASN A 546 23.44 -27.57 -14.54
C ASN A 546 24.88 -27.73 -14.00
N VAL A 547 25.26 -26.98 -12.97
CA VAL A 547 26.59 -27.09 -12.34
C VAL A 547 26.81 -28.48 -11.74
N ARG A 548 25.79 -29.13 -11.18
CA ARG A 548 25.86 -30.52 -10.69
C ARG A 548 26.05 -31.52 -11.85
N LYS A 549 25.45 -31.29 -13.01
CA LYS A 549 25.68 -32.10 -14.23
C LYS A 549 27.09 -31.90 -14.79
N GLU A 550 27.57 -30.66 -14.87
CA GLU A 550 28.95 -30.33 -15.24
C GLU A 550 29.96 -31.01 -14.29
N ARG A 551 29.68 -31.02 -12.98
CA ARG A 551 30.47 -31.74 -11.96
C ARG A 551 30.44 -33.27 -12.14
N LEU A 552 29.33 -33.86 -12.57
CA LEU A 552 29.25 -35.28 -12.93
C LEU A 552 30.13 -35.61 -14.15
N GLU A 553 30.08 -34.79 -15.21
CA GLU A 553 30.93 -34.98 -16.39
C GLU A 553 32.41 -34.83 -16.05
N HIS A 554 32.74 -33.86 -15.20
CA HIS A 554 34.08 -33.67 -14.66
C HIS A 554 34.54 -34.88 -13.81
N PHE A 555 33.70 -35.37 -12.89
CA PHE A 555 33.99 -36.57 -12.09
C PHE A 555 34.18 -37.79 -12.99
N ARG A 556 33.34 -38.00 -14.00
CA ARG A 556 33.52 -39.06 -15.01
C ARG A 556 34.88 -38.93 -15.69
N SER A 557 35.26 -37.73 -16.15
CA SER A 557 36.55 -37.50 -16.81
C SER A 557 37.74 -37.85 -15.90
N LEU A 558 37.72 -37.40 -14.64
CA LEU A 558 38.77 -37.69 -13.65
C LEU A 558 38.81 -39.17 -13.28
N TYR A 559 37.67 -39.77 -12.95
CA TYR A 559 37.58 -41.16 -12.50
C TYR A 559 38.01 -42.14 -13.61
N LEU A 560 37.55 -41.93 -14.85
CA LEU A 560 38.00 -42.74 -15.99
C LEU A 560 39.50 -42.54 -16.24
N THR A 561 40.02 -41.31 -16.24
CA THR A 561 41.46 -41.03 -16.44
C THR A 561 42.33 -41.72 -15.39
N LEU A 562 41.95 -41.68 -14.11
CA LEU A 562 42.60 -42.43 -13.03
C LEU A 562 42.57 -43.94 -13.29
N GLY A 563 41.43 -44.46 -13.74
CA GLY A 563 41.26 -45.88 -14.09
C GLY A 563 42.07 -46.34 -15.31
N GLU A 564 42.28 -45.49 -16.32
CA GLU A 564 43.19 -45.81 -17.44
C GLU A 564 44.64 -45.90 -16.98
N LEU A 565 45.05 -44.95 -16.14
CA LEU A 565 46.41 -44.89 -15.60
C LEU A 565 46.68 -46.09 -14.68
N GLN A 566 45.70 -46.45 -13.84
CA GLN A 566 45.74 -47.65 -13.02
C GLN A 566 45.92 -48.91 -13.89
N PHE A 567 45.07 -49.12 -14.89
CA PHE A 567 45.15 -50.28 -15.78
C PHE A 567 46.51 -50.38 -16.53
N LYS A 568 47.04 -49.24 -17.00
CA LYS A 568 48.37 -49.17 -17.64
C LYS A 568 49.50 -49.55 -16.67
N LYS A 569 49.44 -49.04 -15.43
CA LYS A 569 50.44 -49.31 -14.38
C LYS A 569 50.37 -50.75 -13.86
N GLU A 570 49.17 -51.31 -13.64
CA GLU A 570 48.96 -52.70 -13.23
C GLU A 570 49.58 -53.65 -14.26
N ARG A 571 49.30 -53.44 -15.55
CA ARG A 571 49.92 -54.20 -16.63
C ARG A 571 51.46 -54.06 -16.67
N HIS A 572 51.99 -52.85 -16.44
CA HIS A 572 53.44 -52.66 -16.40
C HIS A 572 54.08 -53.42 -15.22
N VAL A 573 53.40 -53.52 -14.07
CA VAL A 573 53.84 -54.37 -12.94
C VAL A 573 53.79 -55.85 -13.32
N GLU A 574 52.74 -56.34 -13.98
CA GLU A 574 52.70 -57.73 -14.48
C GLU A 574 53.84 -58.05 -15.48
N GLU A 575 54.20 -57.08 -16.33
CA GLU A 575 55.30 -57.21 -17.28
C GLU A 575 56.67 -57.15 -16.59
N LEU A 576 56.81 -56.36 -15.52
CA LEU A 576 57.99 -56.37 -14.65
C LEU A 576 58.11 -57.70 -13.90
N ASP A 577 57.01 -58.27 -13.39
CA ASP A 577 57.02 -59.57 -12.70
C ASP A 577 57.48 -60.70 -13.62
N LYS A 578 56.94 -60.79 -14.84
CA LYS A 578 57.41 -61.77 -15.86
C LYS A 578 58.90 -61.60 -16.18
N ARG A 579 59.43 -60.37 -16.17
CA ARG A 579 60.88 -60.12 -16.36
C ARG A 579 61.70 -60.48 -15.12
N ILE A 580 61.20 -60.21 -13.92
CA ILE A 580 61.84 -60.57 -12.64
C ILE A 580 61.91 -62.10 -12.51
N GLU A 581 60.84 -62.83 -12.86
CA GLU A 581 60.81 -64.29 -12.93
C GLU A 581 61.80 -64.84 -13.97
N TYR A 582 61.82 -64.29 -15.19
CA TYR A 582 62.79 -64.67 -16.22
C TYR A 582 64.24 -64.50 -15.74
N TYR A 583 64.59 -63.34 -15.17
CA TYR A 583 65.93 -63.11 -14.63
C TYR A 583 66.22 -63.93 -13.37
N HIS A 584 65.20 -64.32 -12.60
CA HIS A 584 65.34 -65.23 -11.47
C HIS A 584 65.75 -66.64 -11.93
N VAL A 585 65.05 -67.19 -12.93
CA VAL A 585 65.37 -68.52 -13.49
C VAL A 585 66.73 -68.50 -14.19
N GLN A 586 67.06 -67.43 -14.92
CA GLN A 586 68.39 -67.29 -15.53
C GLN A 586 69.50 -67.12 -14.50
N GLN A 587 69.25 -66.42 -13.38
CA GLN A 587 70.19 -66.33 -12.27
C GLN A 587 70.44 -67.71 -11.65
N GLU A 588 69.39 -68.49 -11.37
CA GLU A 588 69.52 -69.83 -10.79
C GLU A 588 70.30 -70.77 -11.71
N LEU A 589 69.92 -70.87 -12.98
CA LEU A 589 70.63 -71.69 -13.97
C LEU A 589 72.09 -71.25 -14.14
N ALA A 590 72.37 -69.94 -14.11
CA ALA A 590 73.73 -69.42 -14.17
C ALA A 590 74.53 -69.70 -12.87
N MET A 591 73.88 -69.76 -11.71
CA MET A 591 74.51 -70.14 -10.45
C MET A 591 74.83 -71.64 -10.42
N GLU A 592 73.91 -72.50 -10.85
CA GLU A 592 74.11 -73.96 -10.94
C GLU A 592 75.23 -74.33 -11.94
N THR A 593 75.36 -73.57 -13.03
CA THR A 593 76.41 -73.78 -14.05
C THR A 593 77.71 -73.01 -13.77
N PHE A 594 77.86 -72.38 -12.59
CA PHE A 594 79.02 -71.55 -12.19
C PHE A 594 79.39 -70.43 -13.20
N ASN A 595 78.40 -69.93 -13.94
CA ASN A 595 78.59 -68.92 -14.96
C ASN A 595 78.77 -67.51 -14.34
N PRO A 596 79.85 -66.76 -14.65
CA PRO A 596 80.09 -65.43 -14.07
C PRO A 596 78.96 -64.42 -14.34
N LYS A 597 78.14 -64.62 -15.37
CA LYS A 597 76.96 -63.78 -15.69
C LYS A 597 75.86 -63.83 -14.63
N ALA A 598 75.88 -64.79 -13.70
CA ALA A 598 74.94 -64.84 -12.57
C ALA A 598 74.88 -63.52 -11.78
N LYS A 599 76.01 -62.79 -11.67
CA LYS A 599 76.06 -61.48 -11.00
C LYS A 599 75.35 -60.38 -11.80
N GLU A 600 75.37 -60.44 -13.13
CA GLU A 600 74.68 -59.49 -14.02
C GLU A 600 73.17 -59.68 -13.92
N PHE A 601 72.69 -60.93 -13.96
CA PHE A 601 71.27 -61.26 -13.74
C PHE A 601 70.79 -60.90 -12.33
N SER A 602 71.61 -61.14 -11.30
CA SER A 602 71.29 -60.72 -9.93
C SER A 602 71.19 -59.20 -9.79
N LYS A 603 72.00 -58.42 -10.53
CA LYS A 603 71.90 -56.96 -10.55
C LYS A 603 70.65 -56.51 -11.30
N ALA A 604 70.41 -57.01 -12.51
CA ALA A 604 69.22 -56.69 -13.30
C ALA A 604 67.92 -57.01 -12.54
N LYS A 605 67.87 -58.15 -11.82
CA LYS A 605 66.75 -58.51 -10.94
C LYS A 605 66.54 -57.48 -9.82
N LYS A 606 67.61 -56.99 -9.19
CA LYS A 606 67.53 -55.96 -8.14
C LYS A 606 67.04 -54.62 -8.69
N ASP A 607 67.62 -54.17 -9.80
CA ASP A 607 67.24 -52.91 -10.45
C ASP A 607 65.75 -52.94 -10.90
N LEU A 608 65.26 -54.09 -11.37
CA LEU A 608 63.83 -54.29 -11.69
C LEU A 608 62.91 -54.33 -10.45
N LEU A 609 63.37 -54.89 -9.34
CA LEU A 609 62.60 -54.89 -8.07
C LEU A 609 62.45 -53.47 -7.51
N GLU A 610 63.48 -52.64 -7.59
CA GLU A 610 63.41 -51.22 -7.20
C GLU A 610 62.41 -50.45 -8.09
N VAL A 611 62.42 -50.68 -9.41
CA VAL A 611 61.40 -50.10 -10.31
C VAL A 611 60.00 -50.61 -9.98
N LYS A 612 59.82 -51.92 -9.73
CA LYS A 612 58.52 -52.48 -9.33
C LYS A 612 57.98 -51.81 -8.06
N GLU A 613 58.79 -51.66 -7.02
CA GLU A 613 58.38 -51.02 -5.76
C GLU A 613 57.86 -49.58 -6.01
N THR A 614 58.56 -48.78 -6.82
CA THR A 614 58.11 -47.42 -7.16
C THR A 614 56.77 -47.42 -7.93
N MET A 615 56.54 -48.41 -8.79
CA MET A 615 55.28 -48.55 -9.55
C MET A 615 54.12 -48.99 -8.65
N GLU A 616 54.36 -49.90 -7.71
CA GLU A 616 53.37 -50.31 -6.70
C GLU A 616 52.99 -49.16 -5.76
N GLN A 617 53.95 -48.32 -5.35
CA GLN A 617 53.68 -47.10 -4.58
C GLN A 617 52.80 -46.10 -5.37
N GLN A 618 53.06 -45.93 -6.68
CA GLN A 618 52.22 -45.11 -7.55
C GLN A 618 50.81 -45.69 -7.74
N LEU A 619 50.66 -47.01 -7.87
CA LEU A 619 49.36 -47.68 -7.91
C LEU A 619 48.55 -47.46 -6.65
N GLN A 620 49.17 -47.60 -5.47
CA GLN A 620 48.50 -47.31 -4.19
C GLN A 620 48.07 -45.84 -4.08
N LEU A 621 48.84 -44.90 -4.64
CA LEU A 621 48.46 -43.48 -4.69
C LEU A 621 47.24 -43.26 -5.59
N ILE A 622 47.22 -43.87 -6.79
CA ILE A 622 46.11 -43.78 -7.74
C ILE A 622 44.83 -44.38 -7.13
N ALA A 623 44.92 -45.57 -6.51
CA ALA A 623 43.78 -46.22 -5.86
C ALA A 623 43.22 -45.37 -4.70
N LYS A 624 44.09 -44.78 -3.86
CA LYS A 624 43.69 -43.84 -2.79
C LYS A 624 43.00 -42.60 -3.37
N LYS A 625 43.52 -42.02 -4.45
CA LYS A 625 42.90 -40.89 -5.15
C LYS A 625 41.52 -41.26 -5.70
N ALA A 626 41.39 -42.39 -6.41
CA ALA A 626 40.10 -42.83 -6.96
C ALA A 626 39.04 -43.05 -5.88
N ALA A 627 39.41 -43.70 -4.76
CA ALA A 627 38.51 -43.87 -3.61
C ALA A 627 38.10 -42.53 -2.98
N GLN A 628 39.03 -41.59 -2.83
CA GLN A 628 38.75 -40.25 -2.29
C GLN A 628 37.78 -39.48 -3.21
N GLN A 629 38.01 -39.46 -4.52
CA GLN A 629 37.12 -38.80 -5.48
C GLN A 629 35.71 -39.40 -5.47
N LEU A 630 35.58 -40.72 -5.25
CA LEU A 630 34.29 -41.39 -5.13
C LEU A 630 33.52 -40.92 -3.87
N GLU A 631 34.16 -40.89 -2.70
CA GLU A 631 33.54 -40.35 -1.47
C GLU A 631 33.13 -38.88 -1.63
N ASP A 632 33.98 -38.08 -2.28
CA ASP A 632 33.76 -36.65 -2.52
C ASP A 632 32.68 -36.34 -3.57
N PHE A 633 32.27 -37.31 -4.38
CA PHE A 633 31.19 -37.19 -5.35
C PHE A 633 29.80 -37.56 -4.77
N LYS A 634 29.74 -38.42 -3.74
CA LYS A 634 28.48 -38.90 -3.12
C LYS A 634 27.48 -37.78 -2.75
N PRO A 635 27.88 -36.58 -2.25
CA PRO A 635 26.92 -35.51 -1.99
C PRO A 635 26.20 -35.03 -3.27
N THR A 636 26.96 -34.86 -4.35
CA THR A 636 26.44 -34.43 -5.66
C THR A 636 25.57 -35.52 -6.30
N GLU A 637 25.99 -36.78 -6.22
CA GLU A 637 25.18 -37.94 -6.64
C GLU A 637 23.79 -37.93 -5.99
N LYS A 638 23.72 -37.81 -4.66
CA LYS A 638 22.44 -37.75 -3.93
C LYS A 638 21.55 -36.60 -4.41
N LEU A 639 22.14 -35.43 -4.66
CA LEU A 639 21.41 -34.25 -5.13
C LEU A 639 20.94 -34.38 -6.59
N LEU A 640 21.72 -35.04 -7.45
CA LEU A 640 21.34 -35.37 -8.83
C LEU A 640 20.18 -36.36 -8.88
N LEU A 641 20.25 -37.45 -8.09
CA LEU A 641 19.19 -38.45 -7.98
C LEU A 641 17.91 -37.85 -7.39
N ALA A 642 18.02 -37.01 -6.35
CA ALA A 642 16.88 -36.26 -5.80
C ALA A 642 16.26 -35.27 -6.80
N SER A 643 17.06 -34.76 -7.75
CA SER A 643 16.61 -33.92 -8.87
C SER A 643 16.07 -34.73 -10.06
N GLY A 644 15.92 -36.05 -9.92
CA GLY A 644 15.42 -36.94 -10.97
C GLY A 644 16.39 -37.20 -12.13
N VAL A 645 17.67 -36.83 -11.99
CA VAL A 645 18.68 -37.07 -13.04
C VAL A 645 19.09 -38.54 -13.01
N GLN A 646 18.65 -39.28 -14.02
CA GLN A 646 19.16 -40.63 -14.30
C GLN A 646 20.49 -40.51 -15.05
N PHE A 647 21.54 -41.13 -14.52
CA PHE A 647 22.85 -41.21 -15.17
C PHE A 647 23.50 -42.55 -14.85
N ARG A 648 24.40 -42.99 -15.72
CA ARG A 648 25.22 -44.17 -15.50
C ARG A 648 26.43 -43.81 -14.62
N HIS A 649 26.73 -44.64 -13.62
CA HIS A 649 27.79 -44.33 -12.67
C HIS A 649 29.19 -44.61 -13.29
N PRO A 650 30.17 -43.68 -13.22
CA PRO A 650 31.50 -43.86 -13.84
C PRO A 650 32.29 -45.11 -13.42
N VAL A 651 32.00 -45.68 -12.25
CA VAL A 651 32.56 -46.96 -11.80
C VAL A 651 32.14 -48.12 -12.72
N GLU A 652 30.87 -48.16 -13.14
CA GLU A 652 30.36 -49.21 -14.03
C GLU A 652 30.95 -49.08 -15.44
N GLU A 653 31.10 -47.84 -15.91
CA GLU A 653 31.74 -47.52 -17.19
C GLU A 653 33.20 -47.95 -17.22
N LEU A 654 33.93 -47.74 -16.12
CA LEU A 654 35.33 -48.18 -16.01
C LEU A 654 35.47 -49.71 -16.06
N VAL A 655 34.57 -50.44 -15.39
CA VAL A 655 34.57 -51.92 -15.40
C VAL A 655 34.37 -52.45 -16.82
N GLU A 656 33.40 -51.92 -17.56
CA GLU A 656 33.19 -52.30 -18.97
C GLU A 656 34.35 -51.90 -19.88
N MET A 657 34.89 -50.69 -19.74
CA MET A 657 36.07 -50.25 -20.51
C MET A 657 37.26 -51.18 -20.29
N ASN A 658 37.51 -51.61 -19.05
CA ASN A 658 38.61 -52.52 -18.73
C ASN A 658 38.32 -53.94 -19.24
N ALA A 659 37.08 -54.43 -19.18
CA ALA A 659 36.70 -55.70 -19.82
C ALA A 659 36.95 -55.70 -21.34
N VAL A 660 36.52 -54.64 -22.04
CA VAL A 660 36.75 -54.47 -23.49
C VAL A 660 38.25 -54.34 -23.83
N ARG A 661 39.04 -53.65 -22.99
CA ARG A 661 40.50 -53.59 -23.14
C ARG A 661 41.13 -54.97 -23.03
N THR A 662 40.80 -55.73 -21.98
CA THR A 662 41.32 -57.07 -21.76
C THR A 662 40.94 -58.01 -22.92
N GLN A 663 39.69 -57.95 -23.41
CA GLN A 663 39.27 -58.70 -24.59
C GLN A 663 40.13 -58.38 -25.82
N LYS A 664 40.31 -57.10 -26.17
CA LYS A 664 41.12 -56.69 -27.32
C LYS A 664 42.59 -57.14 -27.21
N LEU A 665 43.13 -57.18 -26.00
CA LEU A 665 44.50 -57.68 -25.77
C LEU A 665 44.58 -59.20 -25.96
N LEU A 666 43.57 -59.96 -25.53
CA LEU A 666 43.48 -61.39 -25.79
C LEU A 666 43.32 -61.70 -27.29
N GLU A 667 42.50 -60.93 -28.00
CA GLU A 667 42.35 -61.00 -29.47
C GLU A 667 43.67 -60.72 -30.19
N TYR A 668 44.40 -59.67 -29.78
CA TYR A 668 45.73 -59.36 -30.33
C TYR A 668 46.77 -60.44 -30.02
N HIS A 669 46.79 -60.97 -28.79
CA HIS A 669 47.67 -62.09 -28.43
C HIS A 669 47.35 -63.36 -29.23
N SER A 670 46.07 -63.63 -29.50
CA SER A 670 45.64 -64.73 -30.38
C SER A 670 46.17 -64.52 -31.80
N LEU A 671 45.98 -63.32 -32.39
CA LEU A 671 46.45 -62.99 -33.73
C LEU A 671 47.98 -63.05 -33.88
N MET A 672 48.72 -62.56 -32.88
CA MET A 672 50.18 -62.66 -32.86
C MET A 672 50.67 -64.10 -32.68
N SER A 673 49.88 -64.95 -32.02
CA SER A 673 50.17 -66.39 -31.85
C SER A 673 49.88 -67.19 -33.12
N THR A 674 48.86 -66.81 -33.91
CA THR A 674 48.62 -67.41 -35.22
C THR A 674 49.67 -66.96 -36.24
N MET A 675 49.96 -65.65 -36.34
CA MET A 675 51.00 -65.15 -37.26
C MET A 675 52.38 -65.78 -37.02
N ARG A 676 52.76 -66.02 -35.76
CA ARG A 676 54.01 -66.73 -35.46
C ARG A 676 54.00 -68.20 -35.89
N LYS A 677 52.85 -68.88 -35.84
CA LYS A 677 52.73 -70.23 -36.38
C LYS A 677 52.80 -70.22 -37.90
N ASP A 678 52.17 -69.25 -38.55
CA ASP A 678 52.24 -69.10 -40.01
C ASP A 678 53.71 -68.82 -40.46
N ASP A 679 54.48 -68.04 -39.70
CA ASP A 679 55.92 -67.80 -39.94
C ASP A 679 56.81 -69.04 -39.69
N ASP A 680 56.50 -69.84 -38.66
CA ASP A 680 57.25 -71.07 -38.34
C ASP A 680 56.89 -72.22 -39.31
N GLU A 681 55.64 -72.35 -39.73
CA GLU A 681 55.20 -73.33 -40.75
C GLU A 681 55.79 -73.01 -42.13
N ASN A 682 55.87 -71.73 -42.54
CA ASN A 682 56.57 -71.34 -43.77
C ASN A 682 58.07 -71.67 -43.73
N LYS A 683 58.74 -71.56 -42.57
CA LYS A 683 60.15 -71.96 -42.41
C LYS A 683 60.34 -73.47 -42.45
N GLU A 684 59.46 -74.24 -41.82
CA GLU A 684 59.53 -75.71 -41.90
C GLU A 684 59.36 -76.21 -43.35
N ASP A 685 58.53 -75.54 -44.17
CA ASP A 685 58.38 -75.89 -45.58
C ASP A 685 59.54 -75.37 -46.46
N GLU A 686 60.18 -74.23 -46.15
CA GLU A 686 61.45 -73.83 -46.80
C GLU A 686 62.59 -74.82 -46.49
N ASP A 687 62.76 -75.23 -45.23
CA ASP A 687 63.78 -76.21 -44.81
C ASP A 687 63.51 -77.61 -45.39
N ARG A 688 62.24 -78.02 -45.55
CA ARG A 688 61.87 -79.26 -46.26
C ARG A 688 62.17 -79.20 -47.75
N ASN A 689 61.95 -78.06 -48.40
CA ASN A 689 62.19 -77.89 -49.83
C ASN A 689 63.70 -77.85 -50.16
N MET A 690 64.53 -77.32 -49.25
CA MET A 690 66.00 -77.33 -49.38
C MET A 690 66.62 -78.71 -49.13
N GLY A 691 65.88 -79.69 -48.60
CA GLY A 691 66.37 -81.03 -48.25
C GLY A 691 66.44 -82.06 -49.40
N GLN A 692 65.91 -81.77 -50.60
CA GLN A 692 65.77 -82.78 -51.69
C GLN A 692 66.78 -82.68 -52.86
N SER A 693 67.79 -81.82 -52.79
CA SER A 693 68.61 -81.44 -53.96
C SER A 693 70.03 -82.03 -54.05
N HIS A 694 70.36 -83.13 -53.34
CA HIS A 694 71.61 -83.86 -53.57
C HIS A 694 71.49 -85.39 -53.56
N SER A 695 71.59 -85.99 -54.75
CA SER A 695 71.99 -87.39 -54.96
C SER A 695 72.78 -87.46 -56.28
N PRO A 696 74.02 -87.98 -56.30
CA PRO A 696 74.84 -87.99 -57.50
C PRO A 696 74.42 -89.10 -58.48
N PRO A 697 74.50 -88.86 -59.80
CA PRO A 697 74.23 -89.90 -60.80
C PRO A 697 75.34 -90.97 -60.83
N ARG A 698 74.98 -92.14 -61.35
CA ARG A 698 75.86 -93.28 -61.58
C ARG A 698 75.90 -93.63 -63.05
#